data_AF-A0A0H4X514-F1
#
_entry.id   AF-A0A0H4X514-F1
#
_cell.length_a   1.000
_cell.length_b   1.000
_cell.length_c   1.000
_cell.angle_alpha   90.00
_cell.angle_beta   90.00
_cell.angle_gamma   90.00
#
_symmetry.space_group_name_H-M   'P 1'
#
loop_
_entity.id
_entity.type
_entity.pdbx_description
1 polymer ?
#
loop_
_entity_poly.entity_id
_entity_poly.type
_entity_poly.pdbx_seq_one_letter_code
_entity_poly.pdbx_strand_id
1 'polypeptide(L)'
;MPTYPSTPREAFHLLRALSEDLSHVDRRPRALAELRELAELARHQPETAPLRLVSVTVAVGASQERLELLLLPSIFAPEAWAYTFLEGLLSVPLDEYAGKRLVEVGAGSGWICIALAKFTRLAHVHGADLNPHSPVVARCNAWLNGDESLVSRLSFGESDLLRGIPSDAPWDFVVGCIPQVLRSEELPTELSQADEQALYDLSNYCTLQNVYEDHFGLGLIARLLDEAPERLSLTGRLLLNLAGRPGRVIIERMFTRRGFNTRVRVARRVMQAADTDIRPLVALEQRTGREFEFFMEARSPEPLRASTALGWLQAGHPVWHEVAVWEAHLALPRETLALRAALRELGASSLQEELDLGAASAEQLGFVAELAARLARGPLMPYAHEAGDGSFRRQLVRYLDRYFGLRLAEEEVFVAPEREQAVYSLLMATCDVGDEVLVSRNLHPLYARALEKAGVRATVTHTSLAEIRRLLSAFDVKMVLLTVEKGERTNLSVLRDILAEAARRGIWVVLDESAFFNITGGVEPHTLFEFLAREPYTPNLVVLYGLIKNAVWPDLELTLLMPVPAPLRGDLEAAAEVTYSRISTLAQWFYERTFADLLSFRISFTEPESPAPRRAPVVPLPRSKRMARLMTFPAFAPKVFHEGDPELVRLDYGENEGPLPQPLVEGLIAAGVAPREPAPQTGLTEAVAAFLLESRAARYATDELAVAPGVWPLIHHLGVALRQRLGRAPRVYMATPCYGVLPPTFVSAGCDVEMGPLSGLLARRGQGGGVPDAIVVSQPSNPSGVYLSREELVALATYVVEQRCLLVSDEIFGLVNLTSPTAETVPSPVALEGAVPGIGARTVLLGGLSKEFAAGGLRVGWLAAKDRALAAAVRDSGPGVLHLMTARAAAYLYAAYARSPDGQLLYPARHKALRAFLVKMRRELADKRELLAAALPGDGRSDTGDAGGLFLSPRVTAWLGREVDGVRLTPENLPRVVYEHTHVVLNGGAWCGDTERVRAVFSIPREALLRAREQLLRFGVKLRGGSGEA
;
A
#
# COMPACT_ATOMS: atom_id res chain seq x y z
N MET A 1 -14.23 -65.60 15.40
CA MET A 1 -12.97 -65.73 14.65
C MET A 1 -13.15 -65.02 13.32
N PRO A 2 -12.35 -64.00 13.02
CA PRO A 2 -12.40 -63.30 11.75
C PRO A 2 -11.97 -64.24 10.62
N THR A 3 -12.67 -64.17 9.49
CA THR A 3 -12.26 -64.81 8.24
C THR A 3 -11.44 -63.81 7.43
N TYR A 4 -10.46 -64.29 6.66
CA TYR A 4 -9.64 -63.42 5.83
C TYR A 4 -10.53 -62.75 4.75
N PRO A 5 -10.48 -61.41 4.59
CA PRO A 5 -11.34 -60.69 3.66
C PRO A 5 -11.05 -61.09 2.20
N SER A 6 -12.10 -61.20 1.38
CA SER A 6 -11.96 -61.55 -0.04
C SER A 6 -11.74 -60.33 -0.93
N THR A 7 -12.15 -59.16 -0.46
CA THR A 7 -11.96 -57.87 -1.14
C THR A 7 -11.42 -56.80 -0.20
N PRO A 8 -10.72 -55.76 -0.69
CA PRO A 8 -10.19 -54.72 0.18
C PRO A 8 -11.30 -53.83 0.79
N ARG A 9 -12.46 -53.73 0.14
CA ARG A 9 -13.69 -53.16 0.74
C ARG A 9 -14.17 -53.95 1.96
N GLU A 10 -14.19 -55.28 1.88
CA GLU A 10 -14.52 -56.14 3.04
C GLU A 10 -13.48 -55.97 4.16
N ALA A 11 -12.19 -55.91 3.80
CA ALA A 11 -11.11 -55.66 4.75
C ALA A 11 -11.32 -54.34 5.51
N PHE A 12 -11.65 -53.25 4.80
CA PHE A 12 -11.94 -51.97 5.41
C PHE A 12 -13.16 -52.04 6.35
N HIS A 13 -14.26 -52.68 5.94
CA HIS A 13 -15.45 -52.81 6.79
C HIS A 13 -15.15 -53.60 8.09
N LEU A 14 -14.33 -54.65 8.01
CA LEU A 14 -13.86 -55.40 9.19
C LEU A 14 -13.01 -54.51 10.11
N LEU A 15 -12.04 -53.79 9.56
CA LEU A 15 -11.19 -52.87 10.33
C LEU A 15 -12.01 -51.74 10.98
N ARG A 16 -13.02 -51.21 10.28
CA ARG A 16 -13.92 -50.18 10.82
C ARG A 16 -14.70 -50.69 12.02
N ALA A 17 -15.31 -51.87 11.91
CA ALA A 17 -16.04 -52.49 13.02
C ALA A 17 -15.11 -52.76 14.23
N LEU A 18 -13.90 -53.28 13.99
CA LEU A 18 -12.90 -53.49 15.04
C LEU A 18 -12.46 -52.16 15.68
N SER A 19 -12.21 -51.13 14.89
CA SER A 19 -11.85 -49.78 15.36
C SER A 19 -12.95 -49.17 16.25
N GLU A 20 -14.22 -49.37 15.90
CA GLU A 20 -15.37 -48.96 16.72
C GLU A 20 -15.40 -49.74 18.04
N ASP A 21 -15.33 -51.07 18.01
CA ASP A 21 -15.37 -51.88 19.24
C ASP A 21 -14.15 -51.66 20.15
N LEU A 22 -12.96 -51.37 19.60
CA LEU A 22 -11.75 -51.03 20.37
C LEU A 22 -11.91 -49.73 21.17
N SER A 23 -12.80 -48.82 20.74
CA SER A 23 -13.11 -47.58 21.46
C SER A 23 -14.00 -47.81 22.69
N HIS A 24 -14.68 -48.95 22.78
CA HIS A 24 -15.55 -49.31 23.90
C HIS A 24 -14.83 -50.23 24.90
N VAL A 25 -14.65 -49.77 26.14
CA VAL A 25 -13.91 -50.48 27.20
C VAL A 25 -14.38 -51.93 27.38
N ASP A 26 -15.70 -52.17 27.35
CA ASP A 26 -16.29 -53.49 27.57
C ASP A 26 -16.04 -54.48 26.43
N ARG A 27 -15.84 -53.99 25.20
CA ARG A 27 -15.67 -54.81 23.99
C ARG A 27 -14.22 -54.93 23.55
N ARG A 28 -13.37 -54.01 24.01
CA ARG A 28 -11.96 -53.90 23.63
C ARG A 28 -11.15 -55.19 23.78
N PRO A 29 -11.23 -55.99 24.86
CA PRO A 29 -10.42 -57.22 24.97
C PRO A 29 -10.72 -58.22 23.86
N ARG A 30 -12.00 -58.35 23.50
CA ARG A 30 -12.44 -59.21 22.39
C ARG A 30 -11.98 -58.66 21.06
N ALA A 31 -12.21 -57.36 20.80
CA ALA A 31 -11.81 -56.72 19.55
C ALA A 31 -10.28 -56.77 19.33
N LEU A 32 -9.49 -56.66 20.40
CA LEU A 32 -8.03 -56.77 20.32
C LEU A 32 -7.57 -58.19 19.97
N ALA A 33 -8.25 -59.22 20.51
CA ALA A 33 -7.98 -60.60 20.13
C ALA A 33 -8.32 -60.85 18.65
N GLU A 34 -9.48 -60.38 18.19
CA GLU A 34 -9.90 -60.49 16.78
C GLU A 34 -8.96 -59.71 15.84
N LEU A 35 -8.49 -58.53 16.24
CA LEU A 35 -7.52 -57.75 15.47
C LEU A 35 -6.17 -58.49 15.32
N ARG A 36 -5.68 -59.16 16.39
CA ARG A 36 -4.44 -59.95 16.34
C ARG A 36 -4.59 -61.20 15.48
N GLU A 37 -5.72 -61.89 15.56
CA GLU A 37 -6.04 -63.00 14.65
C GLU A 37 -6.05 -62.54 13.19
N LEU A 38 -6.67 -61.38 12.90
CA LEU A 38 -6.68 -60.79 11.56
C LEU A 38 -5.27 -60.42 11.08
N ALA A 39 -4.41 -59.90 11.95
CA ALA A 39 -3.01 -59.61 11.64
C ALA A 39 -2.21 -60.87 11.26
N GLU A 40 -2.39 -61.97 11.98
CA GLU A 40 -1.76 -63.25 11.62
C GLU A 40 -2.26 -63.78 10.26
N LEU A 41 -3.55 -63.68 9.96
CA LEU A 41 -4.09 -64.07 8.65
C LEU A 41 -3.56 -63.19 7.50
N ALA A 42 -3.27 -61.92 7.79
CA ALA A 42 -2.69 -60.98 6.85
C ALA A 42 -1.16 -61.12 6.69
N ARG A 43 -0.51 -61.95 7.53
CA ARG A 43 0.93 -62.19 7.47
C ARG A 43 1.31 -62.93 6.18
N HIS A 44 2.40 -62.52 5.54
CA HIS A 44 2.92 -63.10 4.30
C HIS A 44 2.00 -63.00 3.07
N GLN A 45 0.94 -62.19 3.13
CA GLN A 45 0.11 -61.91 1.96
C GLN A 45 0.84 -61.01 0.95
N PRO A 46 0.63 -61.19 -0.37
CA PRO A 46 1.29 -60.38 -1.40
C PRO A 46 0.80 -58.92 -1.39
N GLU A 47 1.50 -58.05 -2.10
CA GLU A 47 1.16 -56.62 -2.21
C GLU A 47 -0.24 -56.35 -2.79
N THR A 48 -0.69 -57.22 -3.69
CA THR A 48 -2.02 -57.15 -4.33
C THR A 48 -3.14 -57.71 -3.46
N ALA A 49 -2.84 -58.17 -2.24
CA ALA A 49 -3.82 -58.79 -1.35
C ALA A 49 -4.75 -57.74 -0.72
N PRO A 50 -5.98 -58.12 -0.35
CA PRO A 50 -6.94 -57.17 0.20
C PRO A 50 -6.59 -56.62 1.58
N LEU A 51 -5.74 -57.33 2.32
CA LEU A 51 -5.15 -56.86 3.55
C LEU A 51 -3.81 -57.58 3.76
N ARG A 52 -2.74 -56.83 4.02
CA ARG A 52 -1.43 -57.41 4.32
C ARG A 52 -0.84 -56.86 5.61
N LEU A 53 -0.01 -57.66 6.27
CA LEU A 53 0.77 -57.25 7.43
C LEU A 53 2.23 -56.99 7.02
N VAL A 54 2.71 -55.78 7.27
CA VAL A 54 4.11 -55.38 7.06
C VAL A 54 4.79 -55.13 8.39
N SER A 55 6.04 -55.57 8.56
CA SER A 55 6.84 -55.27 9.75
C SER A 55 7.86 -54.18 9.46
N VAL A 56 7.91 -53.15 10.31
CA VAL A 56 8.88 -52.08 10.25
C VAL A 56 9.70 -52.05 11.54
N THR A 57 11.01 -51.87 11.42
CA THR A 57 11.89 -51.68 12.58
C THR A 57 12.28 -50.21 12.69
N VAL A 58 12.05 -49.62 13.85
CA VAL A 58 12.44 -48.24 14.18
C VAL A 58 13.52 -48.30 15.25
N ALA A 59 14.62 -47.57 15.04
CA ALA A 59 15.73 -47.50 15.97
C ALA A 59 16.06 -46.04 16.33
N VAL A 60 16.20 -45.76 17.63
CA VAL A 60 16.56 -44.45 18.19
C VAL A 60 17.63 -44.63 19.25
N GLY A 61 18.86 -44.23 18.94
CA GLY A 61 20.00 -44.51 19.81
C GLY A 61 20.18 -46.02 20.01
N ALA A 62 20.12 -46.48 21.27
CA ALA A 62 20.21 -47.90 21.62
C ALA A 62 18.84 -48.62 21.67
N SER A 63 17.73 -47.90 21.54
CA SER A 63 16.38 -48.46 21.60
C SER A 63 15.89 -48.88 20.22
N GLN A 64 15.30 -50.07 20.10
CA GLN A 64 14.76 -50.61 18.86
C GLN A 64 13.36 -51.18 19.10
N GLU A 65 12.39 -50.76 18.30
CA GLU A 65 11.01 -51.26 18.33
C GLU A 65 10.64 -51.85 16.98
N ARG A 66 9.94 -52.99 16.99
CA ARG A 66 9.33 -53.57 15.79
C ARG A 66 7.85 -53.24 15.78
N LEU A 67 7.39 -52.59 14.72
CA LEU A 67 5.98 -52.27 14.49
C LEU A 67 5.39 -53.22 13.45
N GLU A 68 4.20 -53.73 13.70
CA GLU A 68 3.40 -54.53 12.77
C GLU A 68 2.24 -53.68 12.23
N LEU A 69 2.14 -53.54 10.91
CA LEU A 69 1.23 -52.60 10.26
C LEU A 69 0.32 -53.35 9.29
N LEU A 70 -0.98 -53.28 9.54
CA LEU A 70 -2.00 -53.66 8.58
C LEU A 70 -2.08 -52.58 7.51
N LEU A 71 -2.03 -52.98 6.25
CA LEU A 71 -2.11 -52.11 5.08
C LEU A 71 -3.20 -52.58 4.13
N LEU A 72 -4.05 -51.64 3.72
CA LEU A 72 -4.94 -51.78 2.56
C LEU A 72 -4.18 -51.37 1.29
N PRO A 73 -4.56 -51.85 0.10
CA PRO A 73 -3.97 -51.42 -1.17
C PRO A 73 -3.98 -49.90 -1.40
N SER A 74 -4.96 -49.18 -0.82
CA SER A 74 -5.05 -47.72 -0.92
C SER A 74 -4.16 -46.95 0.07
N ILE A 75 -3.27 -47.62 0.81
CA ILE A 75 -2.36 -46.99 1.79
C ILE A 75 -0.91 -47.38 1.49
N PHE A 76 -0.04 -46.37 1.35
CA PHE A 76 1.38 -46.59 1.07
C PHE A 76 2.09 -47.37 2.16
N ALA A 77 2.95 -48.30 1.75
CA ALA A 77 3.87 -48.97 2.65
C ALA A 77 5.01 -48.02 3.08
N PRO A 78 5.63 -48.22 4.25
CA PRO A 78 6.78 -47.44 4.66
C PRO A 78 7.99 -47.64 3.73
N GLU A 79 8.37 -46.58 3.00
CA GLU A 79 9.48 -46.56 2.04
C GLU A 79 10.63 -45.66 2.48
N ALA A 80 11.72 -45.61 1.70
CA ALA A 80 12.93 -44.84 1.99
C ALA A 80 12.66 -43.36 2.35
N TRP A 81 11.65 -42.75 1.72
CA TRP A 81 11.18 -41.40 2.04
C TRP A 81 10.65 -41.29 3.47
N ALA A 82 9.80 -42.23 3.87
CA ALA A 82 9.16 -42.25 5.17
C ALA A 82 10.18 -42.55 6.30
N TYR A 83 11.20 -43.37 6.04
CA TYR A 83 12.33 -43.55 6.95
C TYR A 83 13.18 -42.28 7.10
N THR A 84 13.49 -41.60 5.99
CA THR A 84 14.22 -40.33 6.02
C THR A 84 13.44 -39.28 6.80
N PHE A 85 12.11 -39.26 6.64
CA PHE A 85 11.23 -38.38 7.39
C PHE A 85 11.28 -38.67 8.89
N LEU A 86 11.07 -39.92 9.31
CA LEU A 86 11.13 -40.31 10.71
C LEU A 86 12.49 -40.03 11.36
N GLU A 87 13.59 -40.27 10.64
CA GLU A 87 14.94 -39.90 11.08
C GLU A 87 15.06 -38.39 11.32
N GLY A 88 14.55 -37.57 10.40
CA GLY A 88 14.53 -36.11 10.56
C GLY A 88 13.70 -35.66 11.76
N LEU A 89 12.54 -36.27 12.00
CA LEU A 89 11.74 -36.01 13.20
C LEU A 89 12.50 -36.37 14.48
N LEU A 90 13.10 -37.55 14.52
CA LEU A 90 13.84 -38.04 15.71
C LEU A 90 15.22 -37.40 15.89
N SER A 91 15.68 -36.60 14.92
CA SER A 91 16.85 -35.72 15.06
C SER A 91 16.57 -34.48 15.92
N VAL A 92 15.30 -34.16 16.18
CA VAL A 92 14.92 -33.15 17.17
C VAL A 92 15.17 -33.73 18.57
N PRO A 93 15.84 -32.98 19.49
CA PRO A 93 16.08 -33.48 20.84
C PRO A 93 14.78 -33.94 21.52
N LEU A 94 14.79 -35.16 22.06
CA LEU A 94 13.57 -35.86 22.51
C LEU A 94 12.85 -35.15 23.66
N ASP A 95 13.57 -34.36 24.45
CA ASP A 95 13.04 -33.52 25.52
C ASP A 95 12.19 -32.36 25.00
N GLU A 96 12.44 -31.87 23.78
CA GLU A 96 11.61 -30.81 23.16
C GLU A 96 10.19 -31.27 22.84
N TYR A 97 9.97 -32.58 22.72
CA TYR A 97 8.65 -33.17 22.51
C TYR A 97 7.84 -33.32 23.81
N ALA A 98 8.48 -33.19 24.97
CA ALA A 98 7.85 -33.50 26.26
C ALA A 98 6.65 -32.58 26.55
N GLY A 99 5.48 -33.18 26.78
CA GLY A 99 4.25 -32.45 27.08
C GLY A 99 3.64 -31.71 25.90
N LYS A 100 4.18 -31.87 24.69
CA LYS A 100 3.76 -31.14 23.49
C LYS A 100 2.70 -31.88 22.68
N ARG A 101 1.99 -31.15 21.83
CA ARG A 101 0.99 -31.69 20.89
C ARG A 101 1.54 -31.65 19.47
N LEU A 102 1.36 -32.74 18.73
CA LEU A 102 1.80 -32.88 17.34
C LEU A 102 0.62 -33.28 16.46
N VAL A 103 0.56 -32.70 15.25
CA VAL A 103 -0.29 -33.18 14.17
C VAL A 103 0.56 -33.65 12.99
N GLU A 104 0.30 -34.86 12.51
CA GLU A 104 0.86 -35.41 11.27
C GLU A 104 -0.18 -35.30 10.17
N VAL A 105 0.16 -34.61 9.08
CA VAL A 105 -0.66 -34.49 7.87
C VAL A 105 -0.19 -35.52 6.85
N GLY A 106 -1.11 -36.34 6.35
CA GLY A 106 -0.81 -37.49 5.49
C GLY A 106 -0.33 -38.70 6.31
N ALA A 107 -1.04 -39.03 7.39
CA ALA A 107 -0.62 -40.06 8.34
C ALA A 107 -0.64 -41.49 7.77
N GLY A 108 -1.42 -41.76 6.72
CA GLY A 108 -1.52 -43.07 6.07
C GLY A 108 -1.83 -44.19 7.07
N SER A 109 -0.88 -45.13 7.23
CA SER A 109 -1.01 -46.26 8.15
C SER A 109 -0.84 -45.91 9.65
N GLY A 110 -0.52 -44.66 9.98
CA GLY A 110 -0.30 -44.16 11.34
C GLY A 110 1.03 -44.55 11.97
N TRP A 111 1.93 -45.20 11.22
CA TRP A 111 3.13 -45.79 11.78
C TRP A 111 4.13 -44.76 12.34
N ILE A 112 4.21 -43.56 11.73
CA ILE A 112 5.03 -42.45 12.23
C ILE A 112 4.44 -41.89 13.53
N CYS A 113 3.12 -41.65 13.58
CA CYS A 113 2.42 -41.31 14.83
C CYS A 113 2.73 -42.30 15.97
N ILE A 114 2.66 -43.61 15.69
CA ILE A 114 2.94 -44.68 16.66
C ILE A 114 4.41 -44.64 17.10
N ALA A 115 5.35 -44.51 16.16
CA ALA A 115 6.78 -44.42 16.45
C ALA A 115 7.08 -43.20 17.34
N LEU A 116 6.59 -42.01 16.97
CA LEU A 116 6.77 -40.79 17.75
C LEU A 116 6.18 -40.94 19.15
N ALA A 117 4.97 -41.48 19.29
CA ALA A 117 4.38 -41.70 20.60
C ALA A 117 5.21 -42.66 21.47
N LYS A 118 5.84 -43.70 20.89
CA LYS A 118 6.72 -44.64 21.63
C LYS A 118 8.06 -44.04 22.04
N PHE A 119 8.71 -43.30 21.13
CA PHE A 119 10.09 -42.81 21.34
C PHE A 119 10.16 -41.40 21.94
N THR A 120 9.05 -40.67 22.00
CA THR A 120 8.99 -39.31 22.55
C THR A 120 8.01 -39.21 23.72
N ARG A 121 8.08 -38.09 24.44
CA ARG A 121 7.15 -37.76 25.54
C ARG A 121 6.04 -36.79 25.10
N LEU A 122 5.62 -36.86 23.84
CA LEU A 122 4.46 -36.13 23.34
C LEU A 122 3.24 -36.42 24.20
N ALA A 123 2.53 -35.36 24.61
CA ALA A 123 1.27 -35.48 25.33
C ALA A 123 0.16 -36.00 24.40
N HIS A 124 0.18 -35.57 23.15
CA HIS A 124 -0.80 -35.97 22.15
C HIS A 124 -0.24 -35.95 20.73
N VAL A 125 -0.62 -36.93 19.91
CA VAL A 125 -0.33 -37.00 18.48
C VAL A 125 -1.62 -37.24 17.71
N HIS A 126 -1.93 -36.34 16.78
CA HIS A 126 -3.07 -36.46 15.88
C HIS A 126 -2.60 -36.81 14.46
N GLY A 127 -3.00 -37.96 13.94
CA GLY A 127 -2.74 -38.31 12.54
C GLY A 127 -3.94 -37.99 11.66
N ALA A 128 -3.75 -37.14 10.66
CA ALA A 128 -4.81 -36.68 9.78
C ALA A 128 -4.51 -37.07 8.33
N ASP A 129 -5.54 -37.46 7.58
CA ASP A 129 -5.39 -37.93 6.21
C ASP A 129 -6.65 -37.65 5.39
N LEU A 130 -6.49 -37.39 4.09
CA LEU A 130 -7.61 -37.15 3.17
C LEU A 130 -8.30 -38.47 2.80
N ASN A 131 -7.59 -39.59 2.81
CA ASN A 131 -8.16 -40.90 2.54
C ASN A 131 -8.98 -41.38 3.75
N PRO A 132 -10.29 -41.60 3.61
CA PRO A 132 -11.17 -41.99 4.74
C PRO A 132 -10.82 -43.36 5.32
N HIS A 133 -10.05 -44.20 4.61
CA HIS A 133 -9.59 -45.49 5.13
C HIS A 133 -8.41 -45.36 6.11
N SER A 134 -7.56 -44.34 5.93
CA SER A 134 -6.32 -44.16 6.70
C SER A 134 -6.56 -43.99 8.21
N PRO A 135 -7.48 -43.13 8.70
CA PRO A 135 -7.71 -42.97 10.14
C PRO A 135 -8.16 -44.25 10.86
N VAL A 136 -8.94 -45.09 10.18
CA VAL A 136 -9.41 -46.38 10.71
C VAL A 136 -8.25 -47.36 10.83
N VAL A 137 -7.48 -47.50 9.76
CA VAL A 137 -6.31 -48.40 9.70
C VAL A 137 -5.26 -47.97 10.74
N ALA A 138 -4.99 -46.68 10.85
CA ALA A 138 -4.06 -46.13 11.83
C ALA A 138 -4.47 -46.42 13.28
N ARG A 139 -5.77 -46.35 13.60
CA ARG A 139 -6.29 -46.71 14.93
C ARG A 139 -6.13 -48.19 15.25
N CYS A 140 -6.40 -49.07 14.28
CA CYS A 140 -6.15 -50.51 14.42
C CYS A 140 -4.65 -50.77 14.64
N ASN A 141 -3.77 -50.16 13.84
CA ASN A 141 -2.32 -50.29 13.98
C ASN A 141 -1.82 -49.78 15.33
N ALA A 142 -2.41 -48.71 15.88
CA ALA A 142 -2.05 -48.20 17.21
C ALA A 142 -2.32 -49.24 18.32
N TRP A 143 -3.48 -49.90 18.29
CA TRP A 143 -3.82 -50.98 19.22
C TRP A 143 -3.01 -52.25 18.99
N LEU A 144 -2.63 -52.54 17.74
CA LEU A 144 -1.77 -53.70 17.43
C LEU A 144 -0.36 -53.55 18.04
N ASN A 145 0.14 -52.31 18.14
CA ASN A 145 1.52 -52.01 18.55
C ASN A 145 1.66 -51.42 19.96
N GLY A 146 0.56 -51.28 20.72
CA GLY A 146 0.57 -50.60 22.01
C GLY A 146 -0.55 -51.01 22.95
N ASP A 147 -0.58 -50.35 24.09
CA ASP A 147 -1.59 -50.51 25.13
C ASP A 147 -2.45 -49.23 25.24
N GLU A 148 -3.34 -49.20 26.22
CA GLU A 148 -4.19 -48.03 26.48
C GLU A 148 -3.39 -46.76 26.81
N SER A 149 -2.18 -46.89 27.39
CA SER A 149 -1.30 -45.74 27.66
C SER A 149 -0.74 -45.13 26.38
N LEU A 150 -0.37 -45.95 25.40
CA LEU A 150 0.05 -45.44 24.08
C LEU A 150 -1.15 -44.85 23.32
N VAL A 151 -2.23 -45.62 23.21
CA VAL A 151 -3.37 -45.27 22.34
C VAL A 151 -4.13 -44.05 22.86
N SER A 152 -4.21 -43.84 24.18
CA SER A 152 -4.84 -42.63 24.75
C SER A 152 -4.14 -41.32 24.36
N ARG A 153 -2.88 -41.37 23.91
CA ARG A 153 -2.15 -40.22 23.38
C ARG A 153 -2.29 -40.05 21.87
N LEU A 154 -2.96 -40.97 21.17
CA LEU A 154 -3.14 -40.95 19.72
C LEU A 154 -4.58 -40.62 19.36
N SER A 155 -4.77 -39.80 18.34
CA SER A 155 -6.07 -39.65 17.69
C SER A 155 -5.90 -39.60 16.17
N PHE A 156 -6.94 -40.01 15.44
CA PHE A 156 -6.90 -40.06 13.98
C PHE A 156 -8.22 -39.56 13.39
N GLY A 157 -8.15 -38.76 12.32
CA GLY A 157 -9.30 -38.17 11.67
C GLY A 157 -9.12 -37.92 10.17
N GLU A 158 -10.22 -37.82 9.46
CA GLU A 158 -10.24 -37.40 8.05
C GLU A 158 -10.09 -35.87 7.98
N SER A 159 -9.16 -35.39 7.16
CA SER A 159 -8.97 -33.95 6.95
C SER A 159 -8.35 -33.63 5.60
N ASP A 160 -8.69 -32.46 5.07
CA ASP A 160 -7.97 -31.86 3.96
C ASP A 160 -6.88 -30.93 4.51
N LEU A 161 -5.64 -31.45 4.58
CA LEU A 161 -4.54 -30.83 5.32
C LEU A 161 -4.95 -30.48 6.76
N LEU A 162 -4.91 -29.20 7.15
CA LEU A 162 -5.28 -28.76 8.51
C LEU A 162 -6.75 -28.36 8.61
N ARG A 163 -7.51 -28.36 7.50
CA ARG A 163 -8.94 -28.02 7.51
C ARG A 163 -9.75 -29.14 8.15
N GLY A 164 -10.64 -28.78 9.06
CA GLY A 164 -11.50 -29.74 9.76
C GLY A 164 -10.85 -30.41 10.97
N ILE A 165 -9.55 -30.23 11.21
CA ILE A 165 -8.89 -30.70 12.43
C ILE A 165 -9.35 -29.84 13.63
N PRO A 166 -9.93 -30.45 14.69
CA PRO A 166 -10.30 -29.73 15.90
C PRO A 166 -9.08 -29.03 16.52
N SER A 167 -9.23 -27.76 16.88
CA SER A 167 -8.13 -26.94 17.39
C SER A 167 -8.61 -26.12 18.58
N ASP A 168 -8.83 -26.81 19.69
CA ASP A 168 -9.06 -26.22 21.01
C ASP A 168 -7.84 -25.45 21.54
N ALA A 169 -6.64 -25.79 21.06
CA ALA A 169 -5.40 -25.07 21.30
C ALA A 169 -4.46 -25.18 20.07
N PRO A 170 -3.46 -24.29 19.92
CA PRO A 170 -2.48 -24.37 18.83
C PRO A 170 -1.56 -25.59 18.98
N TRP A 171 -1.05 -26.09 17.86
CA TRP A 171 -0.12 -27.22 17.75
C TRP A 171 1.33 -26.78 17.98
N ASP A 172 2.09 -27.55 18.75
CA ASP A 172 3.53 -27.31 18.90
C ASP A 172 4.32 -27.84 17.69
N PHE A 173 3.82 -28.90 17.06
CA PHE A 173 4.42 -29.49 15.87
C PHE A 173 3.34 -29.76 14.82
N VAL A 174 3.58 -29.30 13.60
CA VAL A 174 2.87 -29.77 12.39
C VAL A 174 3.92 -30.51 11.57
N VAL A 175 3.66 -31.76 11.22
CA VAL A 175 4.60 -32.57 10.44
C VAL A 175 3.89 -33.18 9.25
N GLY A 176 4.59 -33.45 8.15
CA GLY A 176 3.97 -34.13 7.02
C GLY A 176 4.95 -34.61 5.97
N CYS A 177 4.64 -35.78 5.40
CA CYS A 177 5.25 -36.30 4.19
C CYS A 177 4.15 -36.43 3.13
N ILE A 178 3.64 -35.27 2.68
CA ILE A 178 2.48 -35.21 1.78
C ILE A 178 2.92 -35.27 0.29
N PRO A 179 2.02 -35.69 -0.61
CA PRO A 179 2.33 -35.92 -2.03
C PRO A 179 2.84 -34.67 -2.75
N GLN A 180 3.73 -34.89 -3.72
CA GLN A 180 4.27 -33.87 -4.61
C GLN A 180 3.96 -34.23 -6.07
N VAL A 181 2.82 -33.74 -6.56
CA VAL A 181 2.25 -34.17 -7.85
C VAL A 181 2.18 -32.99 -8.80
N LEU A 182 2.74 -33.16 -9.99
CA LEU A 182 2.72 -32.15 -11.04
C LEU A 182 1.31 -31.98 -11.58
N ARG A 183 1.00 -30.77 -12.08
CA ARG A 183 -0.27 -30.40 -12.72
C ARG A 183 -0.94 -31.57 -13.47
N SER A 184 -2.06 -32.07 -12.94
CA SER A 184 -3.02 -32.93 -13.65
C SER A 184 -4.36 -32.20 -13.80
N GLU A 185 -5.06 -32.45 -14.90
CA GLU A 185 -6.39 -31.90 -15.15
C GLU A 185 -7.43 -32.91 -14.62
N GLU A 186 -8.28 -32.46 -13.69
CA GLU A 186 -9.55 -33.07 -13.23
C GLU A 186 -9.55 -34.04 -12.02
N LEU A 187 -10.59 -33.88 -11.18
CA LEU A 187 -11.02 -34.73 -10.05
C LEU A 187 -12.23 -35.57 -10.49
N PRO A 188 -12.38 -36.83 -10.01
CA PRO A 188 -13.67 -37.53 -10.07
C PRO A 188 -14.72 -36.81 -9.20
N THR A 189 -15.94 -36.67 -9.71
CA THR A 189 -16.96 -35.72 -9.20
C THR A 189 -17.74 -36.22 -7.96
N GLU A 190 -17.62 -37.50 -7.54
CA GLU A 190 -18.35 -38.02 -6.36
C GLU A 190 -17.53 -39.06 -5.55
N LEU A 191 -17.20 -38.72 -4.30
CA LEU A 191 -16.32 -39.51 -3.40
C LEU A 191 -17.01 -40.70 -2.71
N SER A 192 -18.35 -40.80 -2.76
CA SER A 192 -19.11 -41.85 -2.05
C SER A 192 -19.20 -43.19 -2.80
N GLN A 193 -18.64 -43.25 -4.03
CA GLN A 193 -18.58 -44.46 -4.87
C GLN A 193 -17.18 -44.70 -5.49
N ALA A 194 -16.12 -44.14 -4.89
CA ALA A 194 -14.75 -44.32 -5.37
C ALA A 194 -14.31 -45.80 -5.29
N ASP A 195 -13.77 -46.33 -6.40
CA ASP A 195 -13.09 -47.62 -6.41
C ASP A 195 -11.70 -47.49 -5.71
N GLU A 196 -10.99 -48.60 -5.54
CA GLU A 196 -9.69 -48.60 -4.86
C GLU A 196 -8.63 -47.79 -5.58
N GLN A 197 -8.73 -47.67 -6.91
CA GLN A 197 -7.85 -46.84 -7.70
C GLN A 197 -8.11 -45.35 -7.42
N ALA A 198 -9.37 -44.93 -7.36
CA ALA A 198 -9.73 -43.55 -7.00
C ALA A 198 -9.31 -43.19 -5.55
N LEU A 199 -9.36 -44.15 -4.60
CA LEU A 199 -8.84 -43.95 -3.24
C LEU A 199 -7.31 -43.87 -3.19
N TYR A 200 -6.62 -44.64 -4.04
CA TYR A 200 -5.16 -44.55 -4.21
C TYR A 200 -4.76 -43.23 -4.88
N ASP A 201 -5.52 -42.77 -5.87
CA ASP A 201 -5.30 -41.49 -6.55
C ASP A 201 -5.55 -40.29 -5.63
N LEU A 202 -6.47 -40.41 -4.66
CA LEU A 202 -6.63 -39.43 -3.58
C LEU A 202 -5.38 -39.32 -2.69
N SER A 203 -4.67 -40.43 -2.48
CA SER A 203 -3.36 -40.42 -1.81
C SER A 203 -2.25 -39.82 -2.68
N ASN A 204 -2.51 -39.50 -3.95
CA ASN A 204 -1.67 -38.73 -4.88
C ASN A 204 -2.36 -37.43 -5.35
N TYR A 205 -3.28 -36.89 -4.56
CA TYR A 205 -4.10 -35.76 -4.95
C TYR A 205 -3.31 -34.46 -5.13
N CYS A 206 -3.78 -33.58 -6.03
CA CYS A 206 -3.43 -32.16 -6.04
C CYS A 206 -4.61 -31.33 -6.53
N THR A 207 -5.09 -30.36 -5.73
CA THR A 207 -5.95 -29.28 -6.26
C THR A 207 -5.08 -28.25 -6.95
N LEU A 208 -5.41 -27.86 -8.18
CA LEU A 208 -4.80 -26.71 -8.81
C LEU A 208 -5.14 -25.44 -8.03
N GLN A 209 -4.13 -24.73 -7.55
CA GLN A 209 -4.30 -23.46 -6.82
C GLN A 209 -4.03 -22.25 -7.71
N ASN A 210 -3.53 -22.46 -8.93
CA ASN A 210 -3.02 -21.43 -9.82
C ASN A 210 -1.88 -20.60 -9.19
N VAL A 211 -1.09 -21.24 -8.33
CA VAL A 211 0.10 -20.62 -7.72
C VAL A 211 1.37 -21.06 -8.45
N TYR A 212 2.45 -20.32 -8.23
CA TYR A 212 3.74 -20.60 -8.85
C TYR A 212 4.24 -22.02 -8.54
N GLU A 213 4.01 -22.48 -7.31
CA GLU A 213 4.42 -23.79 -6.77
C GLU A 213 3.73 -24.99 -7.45
N ASP A 214 2.56 -24.80 -8.07
CA ASP A 214 1.85 -25.86 -8.81
C ASP A 214 2.70 -26.41 -9.96
N HIS A 215 3.56 -25.57 -10.55
CA HIS A 215 4.46 -25.96 -11.63
C HIS A 215 5.50 -27.00 -11.18
N PHE A 216 5.81 -27.06 -9.89
CA PHE A 216 6.85 -27.93 -9.32
C PHE A 216 6.26 -29.12 -8.54
N GLY A 217 4.94 -29.27 -8.54
CA GLY A 217 4.24 -30.24 -7.71
C GLY A 217 4.30 -29.92 -6.22
N LEU A 218 4.52 -28.65 -5.88
CA LEU A 218 4.59 -28.15 -4.51
C LEU A 218 3.30 -27.44 -4.06
N GLY A 219 2.24 -27.46 -4.88
CA GLY A 219 0.97 -26.80 -4.60
C GLY A 219 0.36 -27.16 -3.24
N LEU A 220 0.26 -28.46 -2.92
CA LEU A 220 -0.25 -28.89 -1.60
C LEU A 220 0.63 -28.40 -0.44
N ILE A 221 1.95 -28.37 -0.62
CA ILE A 221 2.89 -27.85 0.37
C ILE A 221 2.66 -26.37 0.60
N ALA A 222 2.53 -25.59 -0.48
CA ALA A 222 2.21 -24.18 -0.44
C ALA A 222 0.92 -23.90 0.35
N ARG A 223 -0.15 -24.67 0.10
CA ARG A 223 -1.40 -24.56 0.85
C ARG A 223 -1.25 -24.88 2.33
N LEU A 224 -0.50 -25.95 2.66
CA LEU A 224 -0.22 -26.29 4.06
C LEU A 224 0.54 -25.15 4.75
N LEU A 225 1.51 -24.54 4.07
CA LEU A 225 2.24 -23.37 4.57
C LEU A 225 1.34 -22.14 4.72
N ASP A 226 0.30 -22.01 3.91
CA ASP A 226 -0.71 -20.97 4.06
C ASP A 226 -1.66 -21.21 5.24
N GLU A 227 -1.92 -22.46 5.61
CA GLU A 227 -2.80 -22.84 6.73
C GLU A 227 -2.08 -22.92 8.09
N ALA A 228 -0.81 -23.35 8.09
CA ALA A 228 -0.06 -23.68 9.31
C ALA A 228 0.11 -22.52 10.30
N PRO A 229 0.36 -21.26 9.89
CA PRO A 229 0.72 -20.20 10.83
C PRO A 229 -0.29 -19.99 11.97
N GLU A 230 -1.58 -19.99 11.65
CA GLU A 230 -2.66 -19.79 12.64
C GLU A 230 -2.98 -21.02 13.47
N ARG A 231 -2.43 -22.18 13.08
CA ARG A 231 -2.59 -23.45 13.78
C ARG A 231 -1.38 -23.78 14.66
N LEU A 232 -0.24 -23.12 14.45
CA LEU A 232 0.98 -23.32 15.21
C LEU A 232 1.01 -22.44 16.46
N SER A 233 1.65 -22.94 17.53
CA SER A 233 2.02 -22.10 18.67
C SER A 233 3.10 -21.09 18.25
N LEU A 234 3.32 -20.03 19.03
CA LEU A 234 4.33 -19.00 18.71
C LEU A 234 5.75 -19.56 18.59
N THR A 235 6.03 -20.68 19.26
CA THR A 235 7.31 -21.42 19.16
C THR A 235 7.17 -22.72 18.39
N GLY A 236 6.06 -22.90 17.68
CA GLY A 236 5.73 -24.12 16.97
C GLY A 236 6.68 -24.39 15.81
N ARG A 237 6.77 -25.67 15.43
CA ARG A 237 7.68 -26.15 14.38
C ARG A 237 6.89 -26.86 13.30
N LEU A 238 7.25 -26.59 12.05
CA LEU A 238 6.76 -27.32 10.90
C LEU A 238 7.89 -28.23 10.39
N LEU A 239 7.67 -29.55 10.29
CA LEU A 239 8.67 -30.48 9.74
C LEU A 239 8.09 -31.22 8.53
N LEU A 240 8.59 -30.88 7.34
CA LEU A 240 8.10 -31.46 6.09
C LEU A 240 9.19 -32.23 5.37
N ASN A 241 8.84 -33.42 4.87
CA ASN A 241 9.73 -34.19 4.01
C ASN A 241 9.45 -33.87 2.55
N LEU A 242 10.44 -33.31 1.85
CA LEU A 242 10.28 -32.79 0.49
C LEU A 242 11.30 -33.41 -0.46
N ALA A 243 10.94 -33.62 -1.73
CA ALA A 243 11.91 -33.99 -2.75
C ALA A 243 12.61 -32.72 -3.25
N GLY A 244 13.94 -32.76 -3.30
CA GLY A 244 14.81 -31.71 -3.79
C GLY A 244 14.81 -31.55 -5.30
N ARG A 245 13.90 -32.20 -6.05
CA ARG A 245 13.82 -32.07 -7.53
C ARG A 245 13.69 -30.61 -7.98
N PRO A 246 12.86 -29.74 -7.37
CA PRO A 246 12.80 -28.32 -7.73
C PRO A 246 14.05 -27.51 -7.36
N GLY A 247 14.98 -28.09 -6.58
CA GLY A 247 16.15 -27.44 -6.04
C GLY A 247 15.90 -26.69 -4.73
N ARG A 248 16.94 -26.64 -3.89
CA ARG A 248 16.84 -26.11 -2.52
C ARG A 248 16.40 -24.64 -2.47
N VAL A 249 16.86 -23.81 -3.41
CA VAL A 249 16.53 -22.38 -3.47
C VAL A 249 15.04 -22.14 -3.71
N ILE A 250 14.41 -22.93 -4.59
CA ILE A 250 12.97 -22.81 -4.87
C ILE A 250 12.16 -23.25 -3.66
N ILE A 251 12.55 -24.37 -3.04
CA ILE A 251 11.89 -24.88 -1.84
C ILE A 251 12.00 -23.86 -0.70
N GLU A 252 13.21 -23.39 -0.39
CA GLU A 252 13.43 -22.37 0.66
C GLU A 252 12.59 -21.11 0.40
N ARG A 253 12.57 -20.62 -0.85
CA ARG A 253 11.78 -19.44 -1.22
C ARG A 253 10.27 -19.63 -1.00
N MET A 254 9.72 -20.82 -1.22
CA MET A 254 8.31 -21.13 -0.95
C MET A 254 7.95 -20.96 0.53
N PHE A 255 8.87 -21.33 1.44
CA PHE A 255 8.71 -21.11 2.88
C PHE A 255 8.93 -19.63 3.25
N THR A 256 10.02 -19.02 2.82
CA THR A 256 10.38 -17.66 3.26
C THR A 256 9.37 -16.62 2.81
N ARG A 257 8.81 -16.72 1.58
CA ARG A 257 7.74 -15.82 1.11
C ARG A 257 6.47 -15.88 1.98
N ARG A 258 6.23 -17.00 2.67
CA ARG A 258 5.08 -17.21 3.59
C ARG A 258 5.41 -16.89 5.05
N GLY A 259 6.58 -16.30 5.31
CA GLY A 259 6.99 -15.87 6.65
C GLY A 259 7.59 -16.99 7.49
N PHE A 260 8.28 -17.95 6.88
CA PHE A 260 9.01 -19.00 7.60
C PHE A 260 10.53 -18.88 7.44
N ASN A 261 11.26 -19.06 8.53
CA ASN A 261 12.69 -19.37 8.50
C ASN A 261 12.86 -20.88 8.41
N THR A 262 13.82 -21.36 7.61
CA THR A 262 13.99 -22.79 7.37
C THR A 262 15.40 -23.29 7.65
N ARG A 263 15.52 -24.59 7.92
CA ARG A 263 16.77 -25.34 7.83
C ARG A 263 16.51 -26.78 7.42
N VAL A 264 17.46 -27.39 6.73
CA VAL A 264 17.44 -28.82 6.42
C VAL A 264 18.02 -29.60 7.59
N ARG A 265 17.24 -30.51 8.19
CA ARG A 265 17.67 -31.37 9.30
C ARG A 265 18.44 -32.58 8.82
N VAL A 266 17.85 -33.28 7.86
CA VAL A 266 18.38 -34.51 7.27
C VAL A 266 18.13 -34.42 5.77
N ALA A 267 19.11 -34.82 4.97
CA ALA A 267 18.96 -34.98 3.54
C ALA A 267 19.63 -36.28 3.10
N ARG A 268 18.94 -37.04 2.26
CA ARG A 268 19.45 -38.27 1.66
C ARG A 268 19.14 -38.24 0.18
N ARG A 269 20.04 -38.76 -0.64
CA ARG A 269 19.71 -39.05 -2.03
C ARG A 269 19.14 -40.45 -2.09
N VAL A 270 17.97 -40.57 -2.70
CA VAL A 270 17.28 -41.84 -2.91
C VAL A 270 17.16 -42.10 -4.40
N MET A 271 17.15 -43.37 -4.76
CA MET A 271 16.97 -43.78 -6.16
C MET A 271 15.55 -43.43 -6.59
N GLN A 272 15.40 -42.89 -7.80
CA GLN A 272 14.11 -42.63 -8.40
C GLN A 272 13.38 -43.96 -8.64
N ALA A 273 12.12 -44.04 -8.21
CA ALA A 273 11.29 -45.21 -8.46
C ALA A 273 11.11 -45.42 -9.98
N ALA A 274 11.17 -46.68 -10.42
CA ALA A 274 11.22 -47.05 -11.83
C ALA A 274 9.94 -46.72 -12.60
N ASP A 275 8.83 -46.53 -11.89
CA ASP A 275 7.50 -46.19 -12.39
C ASP A 275 7.24 -44.67 -12.46
N THR A 276 8.17 -43.84 -11.97
CA THR A 276 7.99 -42.38 -11.98
C THR A 276 8.35 -41.78 -13.34
N ASP A 277 7.36 -41.22 -14.03
CA ASP A 277 7.59 -40.50 -15.29
C ASP A 277 8.15 -39.09 -15.06
N ILE A 278 9.38 -38.83 -15.53
CA ILE A 278 10.02 -37.51 -15.44
C ILE A 278 9.88 -36.66 -16.71
N ARG A 279 9.23 -37.16 -17.78
CA ARG A 279 9.00 -36.39 -19.02
C ARG A 279 8.26 -35.06 -18.79
N PRO A 280 7.27 -34.94 -17.88
CA PRO A 280 6.63 -33.67 -17.58
C PRO A 280 7.61 -32.61 -17.03
N LEU A 281 8.63 -33.03 -16.26
CA LEU A 281 9.66 -32.15 -15.73
C LEU A 281 10.57 -31.61 -16.85
N VAL A 282 10.91 -32.45 -17.83
CA VAL A 282 11.67 -32.05 -19.02
C VAL A 282 10.91 -31.00 -19.84
N ALA A 283 9.60 -31.23 -20.06
CA ALA A 283 8.77 -30.28 -20.79
C ALA A 283 8.68 -28.92 -20.05
N LEU A 284 8.60 -28.94 -18.72
CA LEU A 284 8.62 -27.72 -17.94
C LEU A 284 9.98 -27.01 -17.98
N GLU A 285 11.08 -27.77 -17.86
CA GLU A 285 12.45 -27.25 -17.96
C GLU A 285 12.66 -26.51 -19.30
N GLN A 286 12.19 -27.08 -20.41
CA GLN A 286 12.26 -26.46 -21.73
C GLN A 286 11.40 -25.20 -21.85
N ARG A 287 10.18 -25.22 -21.29
CA ARG A 287 9.24 -24.09 -21.38
C ARG A 287 9.66 -22.91 -20.48
N THR A 288 10.21 -23.19 -19.32
CA THR A 288 10.49 -22.19 -18.27
C THR A 288 11.96 -21.80 -18.19
N GLY A 289 12.85 -22.59 -18.80
CA GLY A 289 14.31 -22.44 -18.67
C GLY A 289 14.85 -22.84 -17.30
N ARG A 290 14.03 -23.46 -16.43
CA ARG A 290 14.42 -23.83 -15.07
C ARG A 290 14.89 -25.27 -14.97
N GLU A 291 16.03 -25.45 -14.32
CA GLU A 291 16.66 -26.73 -14.11
C GLU A 291 16.05 -27.44 -12.91
N PHE A 292 15.69 -28.72 -13.10
CA PHE A 292 15.42 -29.61 -11.97
C PHE A 292 16.71 -30.33 -11.55
N GLU A 293 16.80 -30.69 -10.28
CA GLU A 293 17.98 -31.32 -9.69
C GLU A 293 17.81 -32.85 -9.57
N PHE A 294 18.56 -33.58 -10.40
CA PHE A 294 18.74 -35.04 -10.33
C PHE A 294 20.21 -35.38 -10.10
N PHE A 295 20.55 -36.64 -9.84
CA PHE A 295 21.93 -37.07 -9.62
C PHE A 295 22.16 -38.43 -10.29
N MET A 296 23.35 -38.65 -10.84
CA MET A 296 23.73 -39.95 -11.42
C MET A 296 23.85 -41.02 -10.34
N GLU A 297 24.36 -40.65 -9.16
CA GLU A 297 24.62 -41.54 -8.03
C GLU A 297 24.29 -40.85 -6.70
N ALA A 298 24.14 -41.64 -5.63
CA ALA A 298 23.88 -41.14 -4.28
C ALA A 298 24.94 -40.14 -3.76
N ARG A 299 26.17 -40.18 -4.30
CA ARG A 299 27.28 -39.31 -3.86
C ARG A 299 27.73 -38.29 -4.90
N SER A 300 27.03 -38.15 -6.03
CA SER A 300 27.40 -37.18 -7.07
C SER A 300 27.50 -35.75 -6.50
N PRO A 301 28.59 -35.01 -6.72
CA PRO A 301 28.75 -33.68 -6.12
C PRO A 301 27.79 -32.65 -6.72
N GLU A 302 27.45 -32.81 -8.00
CA GLU A 302 26.67 -31.85 -8.77
C GLU A 302 25.38 -32.48 -9.32
N PRO A 303 24.29 -31.69 -9.46
CA PRO A 303 23.06 -32.17 -10.04
C PRO A 303 23.09 -32.23 -11.58
N LEU A 304 22.24 -33.07 -12.14
CA LEU A 304 21.84 -33.12 -13.53
C LEU A 304 20.48 -32.43 -13.72
N ARG A 305 20.32 -31.78 -14.87
CA ARG A 305 19.04 -31.28 -15.37
C ARG A 305 18.06 -32.43 -15.67
N ALA A 306 16.75 -32.14 -15.73
CA ALA A 306 15.73 -33.15 -16.03
C ALA A 306 15.96 -33.81 -17.39
N SER A 307 16.29 -33.00 -18.41
CA SER A 307 16.54 -33.48 -19.78
C SER A 307 17.69 -34.49 -19.83
N THR A 308 18.80 -34.20 -19.15
CA THR A 308 19.96 -35.10 -19.04
C THR A 308 19.60 -36.37 -18.25
N ALA A 309 18.87 -36.22 -17.14
CA ALA A 309 18.43 -37.36 -16.33
C ALA A 309 17.52 -38.33 -17.11
N LEU A 310 16.64 -37.81 -17.98
CA LEU A 310 15.79 -38.64 -18.84
C LEU A 310 16.62 -39.42 -19.87
N GLY A 311 17.61 -38.78 -20.49
CA GLY A 311 18.53 -39.47 -21.39
C GLY A 311 19.33 -40.57 -20.68
N TRP A 312 19.76 -40.31 -19.43
CA TRP A 312 20.46 -41.29 -18.59
C TRP A 312 19.59 -42.50 -18.23
N LEU A 313 18.32 -42.27 -17.84
CA LEU A 313 17.33 -43.33 -17.63
C LEU A 313 17.11 -44.18 -18.88
N GLN A 314 16.92 -43.55 -20.03
CA GLN A 314 16.69 -44.23 -21.31
C GLN A 314 17.90 -45.08 -21.74
N ALA A 315 19.10 -44.72 -21.30
CA ALA A 315 20.31 -45.52 -21.49
C ALA A 315 20.42 -46.72 -20.52
N GLY A 316 19.42 -46.96 -19.66
CA GLY A 316 19.36 -48.09 -18.74
C GLY A 316 20.05 -47.86 -17.40
N HIS A 317 20.38 -46.62 -17.06
CA HIS A 317 21.02 -46.28 -15.80
C HIS A 317 20.04 -45.67 -14.79
N PRO A 318 20.19 -45.94 -13.47
CA PRO A 318 19.36 -45.31 -12.46
C PRO A 318 19.71 -43.83 -12.29
N VAL A 319 18.73 -43.05 -11.82
CA VAL A 319 18.92 -41.66 -11.34
C VAL A 319 18.46 -41.56 -9.90
N TRP A 320 19.03 -40.58 -9.22
CA TRP A 320 18.79 -40.27 -7.83
C TRP A 320 18.24 -38.86 -7.71
N HIS A 321 17.48 -38.60 -6.65
CA HIS A 321 17.09 -37.25 -6.27
C HIS A 321 17.26 -37.09 -4.76
N GLU A 322 17.44 -35.86 -4.30
CA GLU A 322 17.49 -35.57 -2.87
C GLU A 322 16.10 -35.64 -2.25
N VAL A 323 16.00 -36.18 -1.05
CA VAL A 323 14.85 -36.09 -0.15
C VAL A 323 15.36 -35.48 1.15
N ALA A 324 14.72 -34.41 1.58
CA ALA A 324 15.16 -33.61 2.72
C ALA A 324 14.02 -33.33 3.68
N VAL A 325 14.31 -33.44 4.98
CA VAL A 325 13.42 -33.01 6.05
C VAL A 325 13.73 -31.56 6.38
N TRP A 326 12.81 -30.68 5.98
CA TRP A 326 12.84 -29.26 6.23
C TRP A 326 12.15 -28.96 7.56
N GLU A 327 12.87 -28.33 8.47
CA GLU A 327 12.27 -27.71 9.65
C GLU A 327 12.06 -26.22 9.36
N ALA A 328 10.87 -25.73 9.66
CA ALA A 328 10.49 -24.35 9.49
C ALA A 328 9.87 -23.78 10.77
N HIS A 329 10.18 -22.52 11.04
CA HIS A 329 9.64 -21.73 12.15
C HIS A 329 9.05 -20.44 11.61
N LEU A 330 7.94 -19.99 12.20
CA LEU A 330 7.42 -18.67 11.87
C LEU A 330 8.47 -17.60 12.17
N ALA A 331 8.80 -16.82 11.14
CA ALA A 331 9.54 -15.59 11.28
C ALA A 331 8.59 -14.51 11.81
N LEU A 332 9.03 -13.75 12.82
CA LEU A 332 8.26 -12.64 13.39
C LEU A 332 6.80 -13.03 13.70
N PRO A 333 6.58 -14.07 14.52
CA PRO A 333 5.26 -14.72 14.62
C PRO A 333 4.16 -13.78 15.07
N ARG A 334 4.46 -12.78 15.91
CA ARG A 334 3.48 -11.80 16.36
C ARG A 334 3.00 -10.93 15.20
N GLU A 335 3.93 -10.40 14.42
CA GLU A 335 3.67 -9.50 13.30
C GLU A 335 3.03 -10.24 12.13
N THR A 336 3.52 -11.44 11.81
CA THR A 336 2.97 -12.31 10.76
C THR A 336 1.53 -12.71 11.05
N LEU A 337 1.21 -13.10 12.29
CA LEU A 337 -0.16 -13.44 12.70
C LEU A 337 -1.08 -12.22 12.74
N ALA A 338 -0.56 -11.07 13.20
CA ALA A 338 -1.32 -9.82 13.20
C ALA A 338 -1.69 -9.39 11.76
N LEU A 339 -0.76 -9.50 10.81
CA LEU A 339 -1.03 -9.19 9.40
C LEU A 339 -2.12 -10.11 8.84
N ARG A 340 -2.03 -11.42 9.07
CA ARG A 340 -3.02 -12.38 8.59
C ARG A 340 -4.41 -12.14 9.19
N ALA A 341 -4.48 -11.85 10.50
CA ALA A 341 -5.72 -11.46 11.15
C ALA A 341 -6.33 -10.20 10.51
N ALA A 342 -5.51 -9.18 10.28
CA ALA A 342 -5.95 -7.94 9.64
C ALA A 342 -6.41 -8.17 8.18
N LEU A 343 -5.76 -9.06 7.42
CA LEU A 343 -6.19 -9.43 6.06
C LEU A 343 -7.56 -10.10 6.05
N ARG A 344 -7.87 -10.94 7.04
CA ARG A 344 -9.21 -11.53 7.19
C ARG A 344 -10.26 -10.48 7.50
N GLU A 345 -9.98 -9.60 8.44
CA GLU A 345 -10.89 -8.49 8.80
C GLU A 345 -11.17 -7.58 7.60
N LEU A 346 -10.15 -7.37 6.75
CA LEU A 346 -10.25 -6.59 5.51
C LEU A 346 -11.01 -7.31 4.38
N GLY A 347 -11.24 -8.62 4.48
CA GLY A 347 -11.81 -9.42 3.40
C GLY A 347 -10.84 -9.67 2.24
N ALA A 348 -9.53 -9.59 2.50
CA ALA A 348 -8.45 -9.71 1.51
C ALA A 348 -7.55 -10.95 1.75
N SER A 349 -8.11 -12.04 2.30
CA SER A 349 -7.34 -13.24 2.65
C SER A 349 -6.58 -13.86 1.46
N SER A 350 -7.12 -13.77 0.25
CA SER A 350 -6.45 -14.27 -0.97
C SER A 350 -5.17 -13.52 -1.30
N LEU A 351 -5.03 -12.27 -0.82
CA LEU A 351 -3.81 -11.49 -1.02
C LEU A 351 -2.59 -12.19 -0.40
N GLN A 352 -2.79 -12.98 0.65
CA GLN A 352 -1.72 -13.72 1.33
C GLN A 352 -0.90 -14.58 0.34
N GLU A 353 -1.55 -15.16 -0.66
CA GLU A 353 -0.92 -16.01 -1.66
C GLU A 353 0.02 -15.20 -2.59
N GLU A 354 -0.23 -13.91 -2.76
CA GLU A 354 0.58 -12.99 -3.57
C GLU A 354 1.74 -12.35 -2.81
N LEU A 355 1.65 -12.25 -1.47
CA LEU A 355 2.67 -11.59 -0.65
C LEU A 355 4.01 -12.34 -0.64
N ASP A 356 5.10 -11.57 -0.57
CA ASP A 356 6.45 -12.08 -0.30
C ASP A 356 6.95 -11.47 1.02
N LEU A 357 6.87 -12.25 2.09
CA LEU A 357 7.28 -11.85 3.44
C LEU A 357 8.77 -12.11 3.71
N GLY A 358 9.51 -12.68 2.76
CA GLY A 358 10.87 -13.18 3.00
C GLY A 358 11.90 -12.11 3.35
N ALA A 359 11.64 -10.86 2.97
CA ALA A 359 12.51 -9.71 3.24
C ALA A 359 11.86 -8.65 4.17
N ALA A 360 10.67 -8.92 4.71
CA ALA A 360 9.93 -7.94 5.50
C ALA A 360 10.49 -7.84 6.93
N SER A 361 10.80 -6.62 7.37
CA SER A 361 11.20 -6.36 8.76
C SER A 361 10.01 -6.37 9.72
N ALA A 362 10.26 -6.46 11.03
CA ALA A 362 9.22 -6.38 12.06
C ALA A 362 8.45 -5.05 11.99
N GLU A 363 9.15 -3.95 11.71
CA GLU A 363 8.56 -2.63 11.54
C GLU A 363 7.65 -2.56 10.32
N GLN A 364 8.06 -3.15 9.18
CA GLN A 364 7.23 -3.24 7.98
C GLN A 364 5.96 -4.03 8.25
N LEU A 365 6.09 -5.27 8.76
CA LEU A 365 4.95 -6.13 9.03
C LEU A 365 4.00 -5.52 10.07
N GLY A 366 4.56 -4.94 11.14
CA GLY A 366 3.76 -4.27 12.16
C GLY A 366 2.97 -3.09 11.59
N PHE A 367 3.59 -2.27 10.73
CA PHE A 367 2.89 -1.10 10.16
C PHE A 367 1.82 -1.54 9.18
N VAL A 368 2.12 -2.53 8.33
CA VAL A 368 1.18 -3.04 7.34
C VAL A 368 0.00 -3.75 8.00
N ALA A 369 0.22 -4.50 9.08
CA ALA A 369 -0.86 -5.10 9.87
C ALA A 369 -1.79 -4.03 10.47
N GLU A 370 -1.24 -2.96 11.04
CA GLU A 370 -2.03 -1.85 11.58
C GLU A 370 -2.76 -1.07 10.48
N LEU A 371 -2.10 -0.84 9.33
CA LEU A 371 -2.71 -0.22 8.17
C LEU A 371 -3.89 -1.06 7.65
N ALA A 372 -3.73 -2.37 7.52
CA ALA A 372 -4.80 -3.29 7.13
C ALA A 372 -5.97 -3.25 8.11
N ALA A 373 -5.70 -3.31 9.43
CA ALA A 373 -6.73 -3.22 10.46
C ALA A 373 -7.45 -1.85 10.45
N ARG A 374 -6.71 -0.77 10.21
CA ARG A 374 -7.29 0.58 10.06
C ARG A 374 -8.23 0.65 8.86
N LEU A 375 -7.80 0.13 7.70
CA LEU A 375 -8.60 0.12 6.47
C LEU A 375 -9.79 -0.84 6.55
N ALA A 376 -9.70 -1.92 7.34
CA ALA A 376 -10.82 -2.82 7.60
C ALA A 376 -11.95 -2.13 8.39
N ARG A 377 -11.61 -1.27 9.36
CA ARG A 377 -12.60 -0.46 10.11
C ARG A 377 -13.23 0.64 9.26
N GLY A 378 -12.45 1.20 8.33
CA GLY A 378 -12.89 2.25 7.43
C GLY A 378 -11.86 2.46 6.34
N PRO A 379 -12.15 2.08 5.07
CA PRO A 379 -11.18 2.17 3.98
C PRO A 379 -11.10 3.60 3.44
N LEU A 380 -10.86 4.57 4.32
CA LEU A 380 -10.78 6.00 4.00
C LEU A 380 -9.33 6.47 4.07
N MET A 381 -8.96 7.36 3.16
CA MET A 381 -7.64 7.98 3.11
C MET A 381 -7.76 9.49 2.93
N PRO A 382 -8.04 10.22 4.02
CA PRO A 382 -8.37 11.64 3.95
C PRO A 382 -7.19 12.50 3.48
N TYR A 383 -7.46 13.68 2.92
CA TYR A 383 -6.42 14.69 2.74
C TYR A 383 -5.91 15.19 4.08
N ALA A 384 -4.59 15.17 4.24
CA ALA A 384 -3.95 15.85 5.35
C ALA A 384 -3.99 17.38 5.20
N HIS A 385 -3.80 18.09 6.30
CA HIS A 385 -3.61 19.54 6.30
C HIS A 385 -2.31 19.95 5.56
N GLU A 386 -2.25 21.16 5.00
CA GLU A 386 -1.07 21.71 4.28
C GLU A 386 0.18 21.72 5.18
N ALA A 387 -0.04 21.97 6.47
CA ALA A 387 0.95 22.01 7.53
C ALA A 387 1.16 20.68 8.28
N GLY A 388 0.49 19.60 7.84
CA GLY A 388 0.45 18.31 8.54
C GLY A 388 -0.65 18.23 9.60
N ASP A 389 -1.11 17.00 9.83
CA ASP A 389 -2.27 16.71 10.67
C ASP A 389 -1.97 16.99 12.15
N GLY A 390 -2.99 17.47 12.87
CA GLY A 390 -2.87 17.77 14.30
C GLY A 390 -2.50 16.53 15.13
N SER A 391 -2.97 15.33 14.76
CA SER A 391 -2.60 14.09 15.46
C SER A 391 -1.10 13.83 15.39
N PHE A 392 -0.52 13.97 14.20
CA PHE A 392 0.91 13.81 13.98
C PHE A 392 1.72 14.89 14.71
N ARG A 393 1.34 16.17 14.54
CA ARG A 393 2.01 17.29 15.24
C ARG A 393 1.97 17.12 16.76
N ARG A 394 0.86 16.62 17.34
CA ARG A 394 0.76 16.30 18.78
C ARG A 394 1.77 15.25 19.24
N GLN A 395 1.90 14.14 18.53
CA GLN A 395 2.84 13.09 18.92
C GLN A 395 4.27 13.60 18.84
N LEU A 396 4.59 14.38 17.81
CA LEU A 396 5.89 15.00 17.65
C LEU A 396 6.23 15.98 18.79
N VAL A 397 5.35 16.94 19.12
CA VAL A 397 5.65 17.90 20.21
C VAL A 397 5.78 17.19 21.56
N ARG A 398 4.98 16.15 21.81
CA ARG A 398 5.11 15.30 23.01
C ARG A 398 6.44 14.56 23.07
N TYR A 399 6.90 14.04 21.93
CA TYR A 399 8.21 13.41 21.82
C TYR A 399 9.34 14.41 22.10
N LEU A 400 9.29 15.59 21.49
CA LEU A 400 10.32 16.63 21.67
C LEU A 400 10.40 17.14 23.11
N ASP A 401 9.25 17.37 23.76
CA ASP A 401 9.21 17.77 25.17
C ASP A 401 9.71 16.64 26.08
N ARG A 402 9.21 15.42 25.89
CA ARG A 402 9.56 14.28 26.76
C ARG A 402 11.05 13.95 26.75
N TYR A 403 11.68 13.97 25.58
CA TYR A 403 13.05 13.48 25.43
C TYR A 403 14.10 14.59 25.41
N PHE A 404 13.73 15.82 25.09
CA PHE A 404 14.68 16.93 24.95
C PHE A 404 14.29 18.19 25.74
N GLY A 405 13.12 18.23 26.38
CA GLY A 405 12.60 19.42 27.06
C GLY A 405 12.25 20.56 26.10
N LEU A 406 12.16 20.28 24.79
CA LEU A 406 11.84 21.29 23.78
C LEU A 406 10.33 21.48 23.70
N ARG A 407 9.84 22.49 24.41
CA ARG A 407 8.42 22.84 24.48
C ARG A 407 7.99 23.69 23.29
N LEU A 408 7.03 23.18 22.52
CA LEU A 408 6.44 23.80 21.33
C LEU A 408 4.91 23.66 21.38
N ALA A 409 4.18 24.66 20.90
CA ALA A 409 2.76 24.50 20.57
C ALA A 409 2.59 23.76 19.24
N GLU A 410 1.45 23.08 19.04
CA GLU A 410 1.16 22.34 17.81
C GLU A 410 1.24 23.26 16.57
N GLU A 411 0.79 24.51 16.71
CA GLU A 411 0.77 25.53 15.67
C GLU A 411 2.15 26.13 15.35
N GLU A 412 3.17 25.82 16.14
CA GLU A 412 4.57 26.19 15.87
C GLU A 412 5.30 25.14 15.03
N VAL A 413 4.65 24.02 14.70
CA VAL A 413 5.20 22.97 13.85
C VAL A 413 4.52 22.99 12.49
N PHE A 414 5.32 23.02 11.43
CA PHE A 414 4.85 22.87 10.06
C PHE A 414 5.52 21.65 9.41
N VAL A 415 4.73 20.81 8.75
CA VAL A 415 5.21 19.61 8.06
C VAL A 415 5.18 19.83 6.55
N ALA A 416 6.31 19.58 5.90
CA ALA A 416 6.50 19.61 4.46
C ALA A 416 6.83 18.20 3.93
N PRO A 417 6.61 17.90 2.63
CA PRO A 417 6.81 16.55 2.11
C PRO A 417 8.28 16.13 2.10
N GLU A 418 9.18 17.05 1.76
CA GLU A 418 10.63 16.81 1.68
C GLU A 418 11.41 18.11 1.88
N ARG A 419 12.71 18.01 2.15
CA ARG A 419 13.54 19.17 2.53
C ARG A 419 13.64 20.22 1.43
N GLU A 420 13.84 19.78 0.19
CA GLU A 420 13.96 20.69 -0.95
C GLU A 420 12.68 21.53 -1.07
N GLN A 421 11.52 20.88 -0.98
CA GLN A 421 10.23 21.56 -1.05
C GLN A 421 9.98 22.48 0.16
N ALA A 422 10.41 22.10 1.36
CA ALA A 422 10.32 22.96 2.55
C ALA A 422 11.13 24.26 2.38
N VAL A 423 12.38 24.15 1.91
CA VAL A 423 13.24 25.30 1.61
C VAL A 423 12.65 26.13 0.48
N TYR A 424 12.11 25.52 -0.57
CA TYR A 424 11.46 26.25 -1.64
C TYR A 424 10.25 27.06 -1.16
N SER A 425 9.38 26.47 -0.32
CA SER A 425 8.25 27.18 0.28
C SER A 425 8.71 28.36 1.16
N LEU A 426 9.77 28.18 1.95
CA LEU A 426 10.38 29.26 2.74
C LEU A 426 10.86 30.40 1.83
N LEU A 427 11.63 30.09 0.79
CA LEU A 427 12.13 31.08 -0.16
C LEU A 427 10.99 31.80 -0.88
N MET A 428 9.92 31.10 -1.28
CA MET A 428 8.75 31.75 -1.86
C MET A 428 8.05 32.70 -0.89
N ALA A 429 7.96 32.33 0.40
CA ALA A 429 7.33 33.15 1.43
C ALA A 429 8.17 34.40 1.76
N THR A 430 9.50 34.27 1.80
CA THR A 430 10.37 35.31 2.39
C THR A 430 11.21 36.10 1.39
N CYS A 431 11.47 35.57 0.19
CA CYS A 431 12.41 36.15 -0.78
C CYS A 431 11.78 36.47 -2.14
N ASP A 432 12.17 37.61 -2.69
CA ASP A 432 11.88 38.01 -4.06
C ASP A 432 12.97 37.51 -5.04
N VAL A 433 12.64 37.49 -6.33
CA VAL A 433 13.60 37.15 -7.39
C VAL A 433 14.76 38.14 -7.35
N GLY A 434 15.98 37.63 -7.31
CA GLY A 434 17.21 38.42 -7.20
C GLY A 434 17.58 38.83 -5.77
N ASP A 435 16.86 38.42 -4.73
CA ASP A 435 17.34 38.58 -3.35
C ASP A 435 18.57 37.70 -3.09
N GLU A 436 19.45 38.15 -2.18
CA GLU A 436 20.65 37.43 -1.80
C GLU A 436 20.38 36.49 -0.62
N VAL A 437 20.78 35.22 -0.77
CA VAL A 437 20.68 34.17 0.26
C VAL A 437 22.06 33.60 0.52
N LEU A 438 22.44 33.56 1.79
CA LEU A 438 23.71 32.98 2.21
C LEU A 438 23.51 31.49 2.47
N VAL A 439 24.31 30.62 1.85
CA VAL A 439 24.14 29.16 1.96
C VAL A 439 25.46 28.50 2.34
N SER A 440 25.44 27.64 3.35
CA SER A 440 26.64 26.86 3.72
C SER A 440 27.04 25.91 2.59
N ARG A 441 28.35 25.74 2.35
CA ARG A 441 28.89 24.92 1.26
C ARG A 441 28.33 23.50 1.19
N ASN A 442 28.09 22.86 2.33
CA ASN A 442 27.53 21.51 2.41
C ASN A 442 26.03 21.43 2.10
N LEU A 443 25.28 22.52 2.30
CA LEU A 443 23.86 22.60 1.99
C LEU A 443 23.59 23.02 0.55
N HIS A 444 24.52 23.74 -0.10
CA HIS A 444 24.31 24.25 -1.46
C HIS A 444 23.94 23.15 -2.48
N PRO A 445 24.65 21.99 -2.56
CA PRO A 445 24.25 20.93 -3.50
C PRO A 445 22.85 20.37 -3.24
N LEU A 446 22.40 20.37 -1.99
CA LEU A 446 21.08 19.85 -1.59
C LEU A 446 19.95 20.81 -1.99
N TYR A 447 20.22 22.13 -1.97
CA TYR A 447 19.20 23.16 -2.20
C TYR A 447 19.40 23.96 -3.48
N ALA A 448 20.38 23.62 -4.32
CA ALA A 448 20.67 24.31 -5.58
C ALA A 448 19.41 24.46 -6.45
N ARG A 449 18.64 23.39 -6.61
CA ARG A 449 17.40 23.40 -7.39
C ARG A 449 16.33 24.30 -6.76
N ALA A 450 16.14 24.26 -5.44
CA ALA A 450 15.20 25.15 -4.74
C ALA A 450 15.58 26.63 -4.89
N LEU A 451 16.88 26.95 -4.77
CA LEU A 451 17.43 28.30 -4.93
C LEU A 451 17.23 28.82 -6.37
N GLU A 452 17.56 28.00 -7.37
CA GLU A 452 17.37 28.33 -8.80
C GLU A 452 15.89 28.53 -9.13
N LYS A 453 15.03 27.60 -8.70
CA LYS A 453 13.57 27.65 -8.92
C LYS A 453 12.95 28.91 -8.32
N ALA A 454 13.39 29.29 -7.10
CA ALA A 454 12.95 30.51 -6.41
C ALA A 454 13.45 31.80 -7.09
N GLY A 455 14.53 31.72 -7.86
CA GLY A 455 15.14 32.84 -8.58
C GLY A 455 16.01 33.74 -7.69
N VAL A 456 16.54 33.22 -6.57
CA VAL A 456 17.39 33.98 -5.64
C VAL A 456 18.87 33.87 -6.04
N ARG A 457 19.68 34.87 -5.65
CA ARG A 457 21.14 34.79 -5.77
C ARG A 457 21.70 34.09 -4.54
N ALA A 458 22.37 32.95 -4.73
CA ALA A 458 22.96 32.17 -3.66
C ALA A 458 24.45 32.51 -3.51
N THR A 459 24.84 33.11 -2.39
CA THR A 459 26.24 33.25 -1.98
C THR A 459 26.64 32.03 -1.15
N VAL A 460 27.50 31.17 -1.72
CA VAL A 460 28.00 29.96 -1.07
C VAL A 460 29.13 30.31 -0.11
N THR A 461 29.00 29.90 1.14
CA THR A 461 29.91 30.25 2.25
C THR A 461 30.62 29.03 2.81
N HIS A 462 31.59 29.27 3.70
CA HIS A 462 32.20 28.17 4.46
C HIS A 462 31.18 27.49 5.38
N THR A 463 31.44 26.25 5.75
CA THR A 463 30.59 25.49 6.68
C THR A 463 30.81 25.84 8.17
N SER A 464 31.80 26.69 8.50
CA SER A 464 32.09 27.02 9.90
C SER A 464 31.27 28.23 10.32
N LEU A 465 30.67 28.16 11.51
CA LEU A 465 29.89 29.24 12.09
C LEU A 465 30.70 30.55 12.19
N ALA A 466 32.01 30.47 12.50
CA ALA A 466 32.85 31.65 12.64
C ALA A 466 32.98 32.46 11.33
N GLU A 467 33.16 31.78 10.21
CA GLU A 467 33.23 32.41 8.89
C GLU A 467 31.86 32.86 8.39
N ILE A 468 30.80 32.07 8.64
CA ILE A 468 29.42 32.47 8.35
C ILE A 468 29.09 33.78 9.07
N ARG A 469 29.45 33.93 10.36
CA ARG A 469 29.24 35.16 11.13
C ARG A 469 29.93 36.37 10.49
N ARG A 470 31.16 36.21 10.00
CA ARG A 470 31.90 37.28 9.31
C ARG A 470 31.22 37.66 7.99
N LEU A 471 30.84 36.68 7.18
CA LEU A 471 30.18 36.92 5.89
C LEU A 471 28.78 37.51 6.08
N LEU A 472 28.03 37.08 7.10
CA LEU A 472 26.73 37.65 7.42
C LEU A 472 26.82 39.18 7.53
N SER A 473 27.86 39.70 8.20
CA SER A 473 28.08 41.14 8.36
C SER A 473 28.48 41.88 7.08
N ALA A 474 28.97 41.17 6.06
CA ALA A 474 29.53 41.75 4.83
C ALA A 474 28.51 41.88 3.68
N PHE A 475 27.46 41.04 3.67
CA PHE A 475 26.46 41.00 2.59
C PHE A 475 25.08 41.48 3.06
N ASP A 476 24.30 42.07 2.16
CA ASP A 476 22.88 42.36 2.38
C ASP A 476 22.06 41.12 2.00
N VAL A 477 21.87 40.24 2.99
CA VAL A 477 21.19 38.94 2.81
C VAL A 477 19.80 38.95 3.44
N LYS A 478 18.84 38.25 2.83
CA LYS A 478 17.49 38.09 3.40
C LYS A 478 17.33 36.84 4.24
N MET A 479 18.13 35.83 3.93
CA MET A 479 18.11 34.54 4.58
C MET A 479 19.50 33.93 4.63
N VAL A 480 19.78 33.19 5.70
CA VAL A 480 20.95 32.32 5.82
C VAL A 480 20.50 30.88 6.03
N LEU A 481 20.96 29.98 5.15
CA LEU A 481 20.83 28.53 5.28
C LEU A 481 22.14 27.96 5.83
N LEU A 482 22.11 27.40 7.03
CA LEU A 482 23.30 26.83 7.67
C LEU A 482 23.00 25.52 8.39
N THR A 483 24.05 24.80 8.76
CA THR A 483 24.01 23.63 9.64
C THR A 483 25.16 23.75 10.64
N VAL A 484 25.03 23.15 11.83
CA VAL A 484 26.12 23.15 12.81
C VAL A 484 27.00 21.91 12.60
N GLU A 485 28.28 22.12 12.36
CA GLU A 485 29.23 21.02 12.22
C GLU A 485 29.48 20.30 13.54
N LYS A 486 29.78 18.99 13.47
CA LYS A 486 29.94 18.12 14.65
C LYS A 486 30.94 18.69 15.68
N GLY A 487 32.03 19.32 15.22
CA GLY A 487 33.05 19.92 16.07
C GLY A 487 32.64 21.24 16.74
N GLU A 488 31.66 21.96 16.20
CA GLU A 488 31.19 23.25 16.73
C GLU A 488 30.02 23.09 17.72
N ARG A 489 29.42 21.89 17.80
CA ARG A 489 28.30 21.58 18.71
C ARG A 489 28.62 21.64 20.20
N THR A 490 29.88 21.51 20.59
CA THR A 490 30.29 21.61 21.99
C THR A 490 30.28 23.06 22.50
N ASN A 491 30.24 24.05 21.61
CA ASN A 491 30.15 25.47 21.97
C ASN A 491 29.29 26.24 20.96
N LEU A 492 28.02 26.43 21.30
CA LEU A 492 27.03 27.13 20.46
C LEU A 492 27.01 28.66 20.68
N SER A 493 28.02 29.25 21.33
CA SER A 493 28.07 30.71 21.53
C SER A 493 28.11 31.47 20.20
N VAL A 494 28.81 30.94 19.19
CA VAL A 494 28.90 31.57 17.86
C VAL A 494 27.56 31.53 17.14
N LEU A 495 26.79 30.43 17.29
CA LEU A 495 25.43 30.35 16.77
C LEU A 495 24.54 31.41 17.43
N ARG A 496 24.63 31.58 18.76
CA ARG A 496 23.90 32.64 19.48
C ARG A 496 24.22 34.03 18.92
N ASP A 497 25.48 34.31 18.63
CA ASP A 497 25.90 35.58 18.04
C ASP A 497 25.32 35.79 16.62
N ILE A 498 25.31 34.73 15.79
CA ILE A 498 24.71 34.76 14.45
C ILE A 498 23.23 35.09 14.54
N LEU A 499 22.49 34.41 15.44
CA LEU A 499 21.06 34.64 15.62
C LEU A 499 20.77 36.08 16.07
N ALA A 500 21.56 36.61 17.00
CA ALA A 500 21.41 37.98 17.48
C ALA A 500 21.74 39.04 16.42
N GLU A 501 22.79 38.83 15.63
CA GLU A 501 23.13 39.72 14.49
C GLU A 501 22.05 39.67 13.41
N ALA A 502 21.60 38.47 13.03
CA ALA A 502 20.53 38.28 12.07
C ALA A 502 19.22 38.94 12.52
N ALA A 503 18.86 38.80 13.80
CA ALA A 503 17.68 39.43 14.37
C ALA A 503 17.77 40.98 14.33
N ARG A 504 18.95 41.56 14.63
CA ARG A 504 19.18 43.01 14.55
C ARG A 504 19.05 43.57 13.14
N ARG A 505 19.19 42.74 12.11
CA ARG A 505 19.15 43.14 10.71
C ARG A 505 17.90 42.68 9.97
N GLY A 506 17.00 41.95 10.63
CA GLY A 506 15.82 41.38 9.99
C GLY A 506 16.20 40.30 8.97
N ILE A 507 16.98 39.31 9.37
CA ILE A 507 17.45 38.21 8.51
C ILE A 507 16.89 36.89 9.04
N TRP A 508 16.29 36.09 8.17
CA TRP A 508 15.88 34.72 8.51
C TRP A 508 17.10 33.80 8.63
N VAL A 509 17.13 32.99 9.67
CA VAL A 509 18.12 31.92 9.85
C VAL A 509 17.38 30.60 9.76
N VAL A 510 17.72 29.79 8.75
CA VAL A 510 17.22 28.42 8.61
C VAL A 510 18.36 27.48 8.95
N LEU A 511 18.17 26.70 10.01
CA LEU A 511 19.13 25.74 10.51
C LEU A 511 18.72 24.33 10.08
N ASP A 512 19.43 23.73 9.12
CA ASP A 512 19.19 22.35 8.68
C ASP A 512 19.97 21.35 9.55
N GLU A 513 19.24 20.53 10.30
CA GLU A 513 19.78 19.54 11.22
C GLU A 513 19.38 18.11 10.84
N SER A 514 18.91 17.92 9.61
CA SER A 514 18.45 16.62 9.08
C SER A 514 19.55 15.56 9.14
N ALA A 515 20.80 15.94 8.94
CA ALA A 515 21.95 15.03 9.02
C ALA A 515 22.19 14.50 10.45
N PHE A 516 21.57 15.06 11.47
CA PHE A 516 21.82 14.75 12.87
C PHE A 516 20.56 14.37 13.65
N PHE A 517 19.39 14.42 13.03
CA PHE A 517 18.14 13.98 13.65
C PHE A 517 17.86 12.50 13.36
N ASN A 518 17.76 11.70 14.41
CA ASN A 518 17.48 10.27 14.34
C ASN A 518 16.24 9.96 15.19
N ILE A 519 15.33 9.15 14.67
CA ILE A 519 14.21 8.60 15.44
C ILE A 519 14.58 7.16 15.79
N THR A 520 15.06 6.93 17.01
CA THR A 520 15.54 5.63 17.48
C THR A 520 15.04 5.32 18.88
N GLY A 521 15.01 4.03 19.25
CA GLY A 521 14.65 3.59 20.61
C GLY A 521 15.66 4.03 21.68
N GLY A 522 16.90 4.30 21.30
CA GLY A 522 17.87 5.01 22.15
C GLY A 522 17.80 6.51 21.89
N VAL A 523 17.64 7.31 22.95
CA VAL A 523 17.65 8.78 22.86
C VAL A 523 19.08 9.24 23.11
N GLU A 524 19.74 9.73 22.07
CA GLU A 524 21.05 10.37 22.22
C GLU A 524 20.88 11.82 22.67
N PRO A 525 21.73 12.34 23.57
CA PRO A 525 21.72 13.76 23.92
C PRO A 525 21.95 14.62 22.69
N HIS A 526 20.95 15.44 22.35
CA HIS A 526 21.06 16.41 21.27
C HIS A 526 21.39 17.78 21.83
N THR A 527 22.68 18.11 21.81
CA THR A 527 23.25 19.40 22.28
C THR A 527 22.51 20.62 21.71
N LEU A 528 22.00 20.54 20.48
CA LEU A 528 21.20 21.61 19.90
C LEU A 528 19.79 21.71 20.48
N PHE A 529 19.08 20.59 20.71
CA PHE A 529 17.76 20.65 21.34
C PHE A 529 17.85 21.16 22.77
N GLU A 530 18.86 20.71 23.53
CA GLU A 530 19.13 21.22 24.88
C GLU A 530 19.44 22.73 24.87
N PHE A 531 20.19 23.20 23.88
CA PHE A 531 20.43 24.62 23.66
C PHE A 531 19.12 25.36 23.37
N LEU A 532 18.33 24.92 22.39
CA LEU A 532 17.05 25.55 22.05
C LEU A 532 16.04 25.55 23.22
N ALA A 533 16.08 24.53 24.08
CA ALA A 533 15.25 24.44 25.28
C ALA A 533 15.66 25.42 26.38
N ARG A 534 16.94 25.80 26.47
CA ARG A 534 17.49 26.70 27.50
C ARG A 534 17.58 28.16 27.04
N GLU A 535 17.67 28.40 25.74
CA GLU A 535 17.85 29.74 25.18
C GLU A 535 16.52 30.50 25.05
N PRO A 536 16.55 31.84 25.16
CA PRO A 536 15.41 32.67 24.80
C PRO A 536 15.03 32.45 23.34
N TYR A 537 13.73 32.41 23.07
CA TYR A 537 13.21 32.31 21.71
C TYR A 537 13.74 33.42 20.80
N THR A 538 14.21 33.04 19.62
CA THR A 538 14.61 33.96 18.54
C THR A 538 13.58 33.92 17.41
N PRO A 539 12.86 35.04 17.13
CA PRO A 539 11.74 35.05 16.19
C PRO A 539 12.14 34.87 14.72
N ASN A 540 13.43 34.92 14.42
CA ASN A 540 14.00 34.82 13.08
C ASN A 540 14.66 33.45 12.80
N LEU A 541 14.54 32.49 13.73
CA LEU A 541 15.08 31.14 13.57
C LEU A 541 13.97 30.15 13.18
N VAL A 542 14.22 29.37 12.12
CA VAL A 542 13.47 28.16 11.79
C VAL A 542 14.46 27.01 11.75
N VAL A 543 14.19 25.94 12.49
CA VAL A 543 14.98 24.70 12.42
C VAL A 543 14.26 23.72 11.52
N LEU A 544 15.02 23.13 10.59
CA LEU A 544 14.56 22.19 9.59
C LEU A 544 15.11 20.79 9.93
N TYR A 545 14.20 19.84 10.12
CA TYR A 545 14.51 18.44 10.37
C TYR A 545 13.83 17.56 9.32
N GLY A 546 14.60 17.14 8.31
CA GLY A 546 14.18 16.11 7.37
C GLY A 546 14.37 14.71 7.95
N LEU A 547 13.33 13.89 7.88
CA LEU A 547 13.31 12.51 8.32
C LEU A 547 13.96 11.58 7.27
N ILE A 548 15.24 11.82 6.99
CA ILE A 548 15.97 11.21 5.87
C ILE A 548 16.68 9.88 6.20
N LYS A 549 16.60 9.45 7.46
CA LYS A 549 17.29 8.25 7.97
C LYS A 549 16.32 7.12 8.28
N ASN A 550 15.25 7.04 7.49
CA ASN A 550 14.24 6.00 7.64
C ASN A 550 14.82 4.65 7.18
N ALA A 551 15.11 3.78 8.15
CA ALA A 551 15.65 2.45 7.89
C ALA A 551 14.58 1.46 7.40
N VAL A 552 13.29 1.81 7.46
CA VAL A 552 12.15 0.97 7.02
C VAL A 552 11.83 1.23 5.55
N TRP A 553 11.60 2.50 5.19
CA TRP A 553 11.39 2.99 3.83
C TRP A 553 12.22 4.27 3.63
N PRO A 554 13.44 4.18 3.05
CA PRO A 554 14.36 5.32 2.94
C PRO A 554 13.81 6.53 2.17
N ASP A 555 12.86 6.29 1.27
CA ASP A 555 12.18 7.29 0.45
C ASP A 555 10.97 7.92 1.13
N LEU A 556 10.50 7.37 2.26
CA LEU A 556 9.37 7.90 3.03
C LEU A 556 9.80 9.09 3.90
N GLU A 557 10.20 10.18 3.25
CA GLU A 557 10.65 11.41 3.90
C GLU A 557 9.44 12.26 4.36
N LEU A 558 9.62 12.98 5.46
CA LEU A 558 8.86 14.17 5.82
C LEU A 558 9.85 15.21 6.33
N THR A 559 9.54 16.50 6.21
CA THR A 559 10.37 17.57 6.77
C THR A 559 9.59 18.40 7.76
N LEU A 560 10.19 18.61 8.93
CA LEU A 560 9.61 19.36 10.01
C LEU A 560 10.28 20.74 10.07
N LEU A 561 9.48 21.79 10.05
CA LEU A 561 9.91 23.17 10.31
C LEU A 561 9.42 23.57 11.69
N MET A 562 10.33 23.99 12.56
CA MET A 562 10.00 24.40 13.92
C MET A 562 11.07 25.31 14.54
N PRO A 563 10.69 26.28 15.37
CA PRO A 563 9.35 26.85 15.47
C PRO A 563 8.99 27.68 14.23
N VAL A 564 7.71 27.71 13.86
CA VAL A 564 7.16 28.53 12.77
C VAL A 564 6.20 29.58 13.35
N PRO A 565 6.51 30.88 13.27
CA PRO A 565 5.63 31.92 13.78
C PRO A 565 4.36 32.06 12.93
N ALA A 566 3.26 32.49 13.56
CA ALA A 566 1.94 32.52 12.92
C ALA A 566 1.86 33.26 11.56
N PRO A 567 2.50 34.42 11.37
CA PRO A 567 2.50 35.07 10.05
C PRO A 567 3.20 34.24 8.97
N LEU A 568 4.33 33.60 9.29
CA LEU A 568 5.05 32.74 8.36
C LEU A 568 4.26 31.46 8.05
N ARG A 569 3.54 30.91 9.04
CA ARG A 569 2.71 29.71 8.84
C ARG A 569 1.66 29.92 7.75
N GLY A 570 0.93 31.04 7.79
CA GLY A 570 -0.08 31.34 6.77
C GLY A 570 0.52 31.48 5.37
N ASP A 571 1.69 32.11 5.27
CA ASP A 571 2.42 32.21 4.00
C ASP A 571 2.93 30.83 3.52
N LEU A 572 3.37 29.95 4.43
CA LEU A 572 3.78 28.58 4.11
C LEU A 572 2.59 27.70 3.70
N GLU A 573 1.43 27.85 4.32
CA GLU A 573 0.18 27.17 3.92
C GLU A 573 -0.24 27.59 2.50
N ALA A 574 -0.18 28.89 2.19
CA ALA A 574 -0.44 29.39 0.84
C ALA A 574 0.60 28.90 -0.18
N ALA A 575 1.89 28.91 0.18
CA ALA A 575 2.97 28.36 -0.64
C ALA A 575 2.77 26.86 -0.90
N ALA A 576 2.38 26.10 0.12
CA ALA A 576 2.06 24.69 0.02
C ALA A 576 0.92 24.46 -0.97
N GLU A 577 -0.19 25.19 -0.82
CA GLU A 577 -1.39 25.01 -1.63
C GLU A 577 -1.14 25.21 -3.14
N VAL A 578 -0.20 26.08 -3.52
CA VAL A 578 0.18 26.34 -4.92
C VAL A 578 1.36 25.53 -5.45
N THR A 579 2.00 24.71 -4.61
CA THR A 579 3.18 23.92 -5.02
C THR A 579 2.93 22.43 -4.90
N TYR A 580 2.67 21.91 -3.71
CA TYR A 580 2.46 20.48 -3.46
C TYR A 580 1.07 20.13 -2.91
N SER A 581 0.34 21.15 -2.47
CA SER A 581 -0.95 21.13 -1.79
C SER A 581 -0.97 20.40 -0.45
N ARG A 582 -0.87 19.07 -0.43
CA ARG A 582 -1.09 18.27 0.79
C ARG A 582 0.03 17.27 1.05
N ILE A 583 0.24 16.97 2.33
CA ILE A 583 1.19 15.96 2.81
C ILE A 583 0.60 14.56 2.65
N SER A 584 1.47 13.56 2.51
CA SER A 584 1.05 12.16 2.48
C SER A 584 0.49 11.73 3.84
N THR A 585 -0.77 11.31 3.85
CA THR A 585 -1.45 10.75 5.02
C THR A 585 -0.80 9.43 5.43
N LEU A 586 -0.38 8.62 4.45
CA LEU A 586 0.32 7.35 4.69
C LEU A 586 1.67 7.56 5.42
N ALA A 587 2.47 8.53 4.96
CA ALA A 587 3.74 8.86 5.61
C ALA A 587 3.54 9.36 7.05
N GLN A 588 2.52 10.21 7.25
CA GLN A 588 2.19 10.70 8.59
C GLN A 588 1.72 9.58 9.51
N TRP A 589 0.89 8.64 9.05
CA TRP A 589 0.49 7.49 9.87
C TRP A 589 1.67 6.61 10.27
N PHE A 590 2.65 6.42 9.38
CA PHE A 590 3.86 5.69 9.71
C PHE A 590 4.65 6.36 10.84
N TYR A 591 4.91 7.66 10.72
CA TYR A 591 5.66 8.39 11.75
C TYR A 591 4.84 8.61 13.02
N GLU A 592 3.52 8.80 12.93
CA GLU A 592 2.61 8.89 14.08
C GLU A 592 2.67 7.62 14.92
N ARG A 593 2.59 6.43 14.27
CA ARG A 593 2.80 5.13 14.92
C ARG A 593 4.19 5.04 15.54
N THR A 594 5.22 5.42 14.81
CA THR A 594 6.61 5.38 15.30
C THR A 594 6.78 6.23 16.57
N PHE A 595 6.24 7.46 16.58
CA PHE A 595 6.27 8.30 17.78
C PHE A 595 5.40 7.74 18.91
N ALA A 596 4.23 7.17 18.61
CA ALA A 596 3.37 6.54 19.60
C ALA A 596 4.07 5.36 20.29
N ASP A 597 4.77 4.51 19.52
CA ASP A 597 5.55 3.39 20.03
C ASP A 597 6.70 3.87 20.95
N LEU A 598 7.45 4.90 20.53
CA LEU A 598 8.49 5.51 21.36
C LEU A 598 7.91 6.14 22.65
N LEU A 599 6.74 6.76 22.57
CA LEU A 599 6.04 7.36 23.72
C LEU A 599 5.33 6.33 24.62
N SER A 600 5.25 5.06 24.20
CA SER A 600 4.57 4.01 24.97
C SER A 600 5.37 3.57 26.22
N PHE A 601 6.69 3.79 26.25
CA PHE A 601 7.55 3.43 27.38
C PHE A 601 7.19 4.29 28.60
N ARG A 602 6.59 3.65 29.62
CA ARG A 602 6.15 4.30 30.86
C ARG A 602 7.32 4.53 31.80
N ILE A 603 7.78 5.76 31.88
CA ILE A 603 8.45 6.29 33.07
C ILE A 603 7.50 7.36 33.63
N SER A 604 7.23 7.34 34.93
CA SER A 604 6.36 8.32 35.58
C SER A 604 6.97 9.71 35.50
N PHE A 605 6.30 10.64 34.81
CA PHE A 605 6.69 12.04 34.72
C PHE A 605 5.49 12.96 34.96
N THR A 606 5.79 14.18 35.39
CA THR A 606 4.84 15.29 35.59
C THR A 606 4.13 15.66 34.27
N GLU A 607 2.91 16.20 34.37
CA GLU A 607 2.21 16.72 33.19
C GLU A 607 3.03 17.81 32.49
N PRO A 608 2.99 17.85 31.15
CA PRO A 608 3.73 18.85 30.38
C PRO A 608 3.21 20.26 30.66
N GLU A 609 4.11 21.17 31.04
CA GLU A 609 3.80 22.59 31.20
C GLU A 609 3.60 23.26 29.83
N SER A 610 2.75 24.28 29.77
CA SER A 610 2.55 25.05 28.53
C SER A 610 3.82 25.76 28.07
N PRO A 611 4.09 25.85 26.75
CA PRO A 611 5.22 26.61 26.23
C PRO A 611 5.12 28.10 26.61
N ALA A 612 6.26 28.72 26.89
CA ALA A 612 6.31 30.13 27.21
C ALA A 612 5.88 30.99 25.99
N PRO A 613 5.18 32.13 26.21
CA PRO A 613 4.76 32.99 25.11
C PRO A 613 5.95 33.54 24.33
N ARG A 614 5.87 33.42 23.01
CA ARG A 614 6.91 33.85 22.07
C ARG A 614 6.82 35.35 21.82
N ARG A 615 7.96 36.05 21.81
CA ARG A 615 8.02 37.49 21.51
C ARG A 615 8.06 37.73 20.00
N ALA A 616 7.41 38.80 19.55
CA ALA A 616 7.51 39.27 18.16
C ALA A 616 8.92 39.81 17.85
N PRO A 617 9.36 39.76 16.58
CA PRO A 617 10.63 40.36 16.19
C PRO A 617 10.59 41.88 16.34
N VAL A 618 11.71 42.45 16.83
CA VAL A 618 11.88 43.92 16.97
C VAL A 618 12.05 44.57 15.60
N VAL A 619 12.79 43.91 14.71
CA VAL A 619 12.97 44.33 13.31
C VAL A 619 12.07 43.45 12.42
N PRO A 620 11.23 44.02 11.55
CA PRO A 620 10.40 43.23 10.65
C PRO A 620 11.21 42.26 9.80
N LEU A 621 10.75 41.02 9.71
CA LEU A 621 11.40 39.99 8.91
C LEU A 621 10.93 40.06 7.43
N PRO A 622 11.78 39.66 6.47
CA PRO A 622 11.45 39.69 5.05
C PRO A 622 10.23 38.84 4.72
N ARG A 623 9.36 39.39 3.86
CA ARG A 623 8.20 38.75 3.25
C ARG A 623 8.18 39.11 1.77
N SER A 624 8.03 38.13 0.89
CA SER A 624 8.13 38.35 -0.56
C SER A 624 6.92 39.10 -1.13
N LYS A 625 7.15 39.94 -2.15
CA LYS A 625 6.08 40.60 -2.91
C LYS A 625 5.25 39.59 -3.69
N ARG A 626 5.89 38.51 -4.15
CA ARG A 626 5.20 37.38 -4.78
C ARG A 626 4.17 36.76 -3.84
N MET A 627 4.53 36.51 -2.58
CA MET A 627 3.61 35.99 -1.57
C MET A 627 2.51 37.00 -1.26
N ALA A 628 2.86 38.27 -1.08
CA ALA A 628 1.86 39.33 -0.88
C ALA A 628 0.83 39.39 -2.02
N ARG A 629 1.26 39.22 -3.29
CA ARG A 629 0.38 39.13 -4.46
C ARG A 629 -0.44 37.84 -4.48
N LEU A 630 0.12 36.70 -4.10
CA LEU A 630 -0.63 35.44 -4.02
C LEU A 630 -1.77 35.56 -3.01
N MET A 631 -1.51 36.16 -1.85
CA MET A 631 -2.50 36.36 -0.80
C MET A 631 -3.64 37.33 -1.16
N THR A 632 -3.56 38.05 -2.29
CA THR A 632 -4.69 38.86 -2.78
C THR A 632 -5.72 38.06 -3.57
N PHE A 633 -5.40 36.81 -3.96
CA PHE A 633 -6.37 35.98 -4.68
C PHE A 633 -7.50 35.55 -3.73
N PRO A 634 -8.77 35.52 -4.20
CA PRO A 634 -9.90 35.08 -3.39
C PRO A 634 -9.74 33.66 -2.80
N ALA A 635 -8.90 32.82 -3.42
CA ALA A 635 -8.58 31.49 -2.93
C ALA A 635 -7.88 31.46 -1.56
N PHE A 636 -7.20 32.55 -1.17
CA PHE A 636 -6.50 32.68 0.12
C PHE A 636 -7.17 33.71 1.05
N ALA A 637 -8.42 34.07 0.76
CA ALA A 637 -9.19 34.91 1.66
C ALA A 637 -9.34 34.24 3.04
N PRO A 638 -9.46 35.01 4.14
CA PRO A 638 -9.68 34.45 5.46
C PRO A 638 -10.87 33.50 5.50
N LYS A 639 -10.74 32.41 6.28
CA LYS A 639 -11.83 31.45 6.50
C LYS A 639 -13.06 32.18 7.05
N VAL A 640 -14.22 31.92 6.45
CA VAL A 640 -15.50 32.55 6.84
C VAL A 640 -16.23 31.81 7.96
N PHE A 641 -15.63 30.73 8.50
CA PHE A 641 -16.23 29.83 9.46
C PHE A 641 -15.30 29.53 10.64
N HIS A 642 -15.88 29.03 11.74
CA HIS A 642 -15.15 28.58 12.91
C HIS A 642 -14.92 27.06 12.86
N GLU A 643 -13.67 26.61 12.95
CA GLU A 643 -13.35 25.17 12.88
C GLU A 643 -13.90 24.34 14.05
N GLY A 644 -14.12 24.96 15.21
CA GLY A 644 -14.69 24.31 16.39
C GLY A 644 -16.22 24.27 16.43
N ASP A 645 -16.90 24.71 15.37
CA ASP A 645 -18.36 24.69 15.27
C ASP A 645 -18.86 23.23 15.13
N PRO A 646 -19.65 22.71 16.11
CA PRO A 646 -20.11 21.33 16.10
C PRO A 646 -21.17 21.05 15.01
N GLU A 647 -21.80 22.08 14.46
CA GLU A 647 -22.82 21.97 13.41
C GLU A 647 -22.25 22.21 12.00
N LEU A 648 -20.95 22.48 11.91
CA LEU A 648 -20.25 22.80 10.66
C LEU A 648 -20.43 21.69 9.61
N VAL A 649 -20.89 22.08 8.42
CA VAL A 649 -20.85 21.24 7.22
C VAL A 649 -20.09 21.95 6.10
N ARG A 650 -18.97 21.36 5.70
CA ARG A 650 -18.07 21.90 4.68
C ARG A 650 -18.48 21.38 3.30
N LEU A 651 -19.03 22.24 2.44
CA LEU A 651 -19.26 21.95 1.02
C LEU A 651 -18.32 22.74 0.11
N ASP A 652 -17.30 23.37 0.67
CA ASP A 652 -16.27 24.15 -0.01
C ASP A 652 -14.99 23.35 -0.28
N TYR A 653 -14.81 22.19 0.37
CA TYR A 653 -13.61 21.38 0.25
C TYR A 653 -13.75 20.27 -0.79
N GLY A 654 -12.83 20.22 -1.76
CA GLY A 654 -12.99 19.41 -2.95
C GLY A 654 -12.61 17.93 -2.83
N GLU A 655 -12.89 17.30 -1.69
CA GLU A 655 -12.48 15.93 -1.39
C GLU A 655 -13.54 14.89 -1.77
N ASN A 656 -13.10 13.74 -2.28
CA ASN A 656 -13.96 12.55 -2.37
C ASN A 656 -13.81 11.76 -1.08
N GLU A 657 -14.73 11.93 -0.14
CA GLU A 657 -14.72 11.27 1.17
C GLU A 657 -15.30 9.84 1.12
N GLY A 658 -15.31 9.25 -0.08
CA GLY A 658 -15.71 7.86 -0.31
C GLY A 658 -14.62 6.85 0.08
N PRO A 659 -14.97 5.56 0.12
CA PRO A 659 -14.01 4.49 0.38
C PRO A 659 -13.00 4.32 -0.77
N LEU A 660 -11.82 3.79 -0.44
CA LEU A 660 -10.82 3.35 -1.40
C LEU A 660 -11.31 2.13 -2.21
N PRO A 661 -10.92 1.98 -3.48
CA PRO A 661 -11.16 0.76 -4.24
C PRO A 661 -10.35 -0.40 -3.67
N GLN A 662 -10.97 -1.58 -3.61
CA GLN A 662 -10.36 -2.81 -3.09
C GLN A 662 -8.98 -3.12 -3.72
N PRO A 663 -8.78 -3.03 -5.06
CA PRO A 663 -7.45 -3.22 -5.64
C PRO A 663 -6.37 -2.25 -5.11
N LEU A 664 -6.72 -1.01 -4.75
CA LEU A 664 -5.76 -0.06 -4.20
C LEU A 664 -5.40 -0.42 -2.74
N VAL A 665 -6.39 -0.86 -1.96
CA VAL A 665 -6.18 -1.37 -0.60
C VAL A 665 -5.22 -2.57 -0.63
N GLU A 666 -5.50 -3.56 -1.48
CA GLU A 666 -4.63 -4.73 -1.68
C GLU A 666 -3.21 -4.30 -2.11
N GLY A 667 -3.13 -3.36 -3.06
CA GLY A 667 -1.86 -2.80 -3.52
C GLY A 667 -1.06 -2.12 -2.43
N LEU A 668 -1.70 -1.41 -1.48
CA LEU A 668 -1.02 -0.80 -0.34
C LEU A 668 -0.41 -1.85 0.59
N ILE A 669 -1.16 -2.92 0.89
CA ILE A 669 -0.69 -4.00 1.75
C ILE A 669 0.47 -4.76 1.10
N ALA A 670 0.33 -5.12 -0.18
CA ALA A 670 1.38 -5.78 -0.94
C ALA A 670 2.64 -4.91 -1.05
N ALA A 671 2.49 -3.63 -1.34
CA ALA A 671 3.61 -2.71 -1.48
C ALA A 671 4.39 -2.48 -0.17
N GLY A 672 3.71 -2.53 0.98
CA GLY A 672 4.35 -2.33 2.28
C GLY A 672 5.27 -3.48 2.71
N VAL A 673 4.93 -4.72 2.37
CA VAL A 673 5.76 -5.90 2.68
C VAL A 673 6.74 -6.27 1.57
N ALA A 674 6.58 -5.68 0.38
CA ALA A 674 7.40 -6.00 -0.77
C ALA A 674 8.92 -5.78 -0.51
N PRO A 675 9.79 -6.63 -1.06
CA PRO A 675 11.23 -6.49 -0.92
C PRO A 675 11.76 -5.12 -1.40
N ARG A 676 12.86 -4.70 -0.77
CA ARG A 676 13.64 -3.53 -1.18
C ARG A 676 14.49 -3.92 -2.37
N GLU A 677 14.04 -3.62 -3.58
CA GLU A 677 14.87 -3.82 -4.77
C GLU A 677 15.83 -2.63 -4.96
N PRO A 678 17.06 -2.87 -5.48
CA PRO A 678 18.07 -1.83 -5.67
C PRO A 678 17.77 -0.84 -6.81
N ALA A 679 16.69 -1.02 -7.59
CA ALA A 679 16.27 -0.10 -8.65
C ALA A 679 14.76 0.23 -8.53
N PRO A 680 14.29 1.44 -8.91
CA PRO A 680 12.91 1.85 -8.76
C PRO A 680 12.03 1.24 -9.86
N GLN A 681 11.96 -0.09 -9.96
CA GLN A 681 10.94 -0.76 -10.76
C GLN A 681 9.62 -0.69 -9.98
N THR A 682 8.90 0.42 -10.15
CA THR A 682 7.53 0.57 -9.64
C THR A 682 6.50 0.01 -10.61
N GLY A 683 6.83 -0.04 -11.92
CA GLY A 683 5.88 -0.33 -12.99
C GLY A 683 4.76 0.70 -13.13
N LEU A 684 4.85 1.85 -12.42
CA LEU A 684 3.76 2.82 -12.35
C LEU A 684 3.53 3.50 -13.69
N THR A 685 4.60 3.90 -14.39
CA THR A 685 4.48 4.56 -15.70
C THR A 685 3.88 3.63 -16.75
N GLU A 686 4.24 2.35 -16.73
CA GLU A 686 3.72 1.30 -17.60
C GLU A 686 2.23 1.05 -17.31
N ALA A 687 1.86 0.98 -16.02
CA ALA A 687 0.48 0.81 -15.61
C ALA A 687 -0.38 2.04 -15.97
N VAL A 688 0.15 3.26 -15.79
CA VAL A 688 -0.52 4.51 -16.22
C VAL A 688 -0.67 4.55 -17.74
N ALA A 689 0.34 4.12 -18.50
CA ALA A 689 0.24 4.04 -19.96
C ALA A 689 -0.85 3.07 -20.42
N ALA A 690 -0.97 1.90 -19.78
CA ALA A 690 -2.06 0.95 -20.02
C ALA A 690 -3.43 1.55 -19.67
N PHE A 691 -3.53 2.25 -18.54
CA PHE A 691 -4.73 2.96 -18.14
C PHE A 691 -5.15 4.03 -19.15
N LEU A 692 -4.22 4.86 -19.63
CA LEU A 692 -4.49 5.90 -20.63
C LEU A 692 -4.91 5.33 -21.98
N LEU A 693 -4.34 4.19 -22.38
CA LEU A 693 -4.75 3.50 -23.59
C LEU A 693 -6.22 3.07 -23.52
N GLU A 694 -6.64 2.43 -22.43
CA GLU A 694 -8.02 1.93 -22.31
C GLU A 694 -9.03 3.07 -22.09
N SER A 695 -8.68 4.08 -21.28
CA SER A 695 -9.63 5.11 -20.86
C SER A 695 -9.68 6.35 -21.75
N ARG A 696 -8.60 6.67 -22.47
CA ARG A 696 -8.49 7.86 -23.35
C ARG A 696 -8.17 7.49 -24.81
N ALA A 697 -8.06 6.19 -25.14
CA ALA A 697 -7.67 5.69 -26.46
C ALA A 697 -6.31 6.25 -26.96
N ALA A 698 -5.42 6.61 -26.03
CA ALA A 698 -4.14 7.24 -26.34
C ALA A 698 -2.98 6.42 -25.77
N ARG A 699 -2.03 6.03 -26.64
CA ARG A 699 -0.81 5.33 -26.23
C ARG A 699 0.22 6.34 -25.75
N TYR A 700 0.92 6.06 -24.66
CA TYR A 700 2.07 6.84 -24.21
C TYR A 700 3.27 5.92 -23.93
N ALA A 701 4.47 6.40 -24.22
CA ALA A 701 5.71 5.78 -23.76
C ALA A 701 6.02 6.20 -22.31
N THR A 702 6.85 5.44 -21.60
CA THR A 702 7.17 5.74 -20.19
C THR A 702 7.93 7.06 -20.03
N ASP A 703 8.74 7.46 -21.01
CA ASP A 703 9.47 8.74 -21.03
C ASP A 703 8.58 9.95 -21.39
N GLU A 704 7.37 9.71 -21.90
CA GLU A 704 6.31 10.70 -22.13
C GLU A 704 5.47 10.99 -20.87
N LEU A 705 5.76 10.30 -19.76
CA LEU A 705 5.06 10.42 -18.48
C LEU A 705 5.97 11.03 -17.40
N ALA A 706 5.39 11.89 -16.57
CA ALA A 706 5.99 12.34 -15.31
C ALA A 706 5.02 12.02 -14.16
N VAL A 707 5.54 11.47 -13.07
CA VAL A 707 4.76 11.16 -11.86
C VAL A 707 5.28 11.98 -10.70
N ALA A 708 4.40 12.35 -9.77
CA ALA A 708 4.75 13.14 -8.60
C ALA A 708 3.79 12.88 -7.42
N PRO A 709 4.10 13.40 -6.22
CA PRO A 709 3.22 13.48 -5.06
C PRO A 709 1.91 14.28 -5.24
N GLY A 710 1.07 13.87 -6.20
CA GLY A 710 -0.17 14.56 -6.60
C GLY A 710 -0.01 15.39 -7.87
N VAL A 711 -1.13 15.97 -8.33
CA VAL A 711 -1.19 16.75 -9.58
C VAL A 711 -0.64 18.17 -9.43
N TRP A 712 -0.72 18.74 -8.22
CA TRP A 712 -0.28 20.12 -7.95
C TRP A 712 1.21 20.36 -8.21
N PRO A 713 2.13 19.50 -7.75
CA PRO A 713 3.53 19.62 -8.14
C PRO A 713 3.72 19.62 -9.65
N LEU A 714 3.01 18.75 -10.37
CA LEU A 714 3.12 18.66 -11.84
C LEU A 714 2.64 19.94 -12.52
N ILE A 715 1.55 20.55 -12.06
CA ILE A 715 1.03 21.82 -12.60
C ILE A 715 2.03 22.96 -12.33
N HIS A 716 2.50 23.09 -11.09
CA HIS A 716 3.48 24.12 -10.72
C HIS A 716 4.75 23.98 -11.55
N HIS A 717 5.28 22.75 -11.64
CA HIS A 717 6.52 22.46 -12.35
C HIS A 717 6.38 22.50 -13.88
N LEU A 718 5.18 22.28 -14.43
CA LEU A 718 4.89 22.58 -15.83
C LEU A 718 5.06 24.08 -16.12
N GLY A 719 4.56 24.95 -15.24
CA GLY A 719 4.78 26.40 -15.36
C GLY A 719 6.27 26.78 -15.31
N VAL A 720 7.02 26.19 -14.36
CA VAL A 720 8.47 26.40 -14.22
C VAL A 720 9.22 25.93 -15.47
N ALA A 721 8.93 24.74 -15.97
CA ALA A 721 9.56 24.16 -17.16
C ALA A 721 9.27 24.99 -18.41
N LEU A 722 8.04 25.47 -18.59
CA LEU A 722 7.69 26.37 -19.69
C LEU A 722 8.44 27.70 -19.60
N ARG A 723 8.53 28.30 -18.41
CA ARG A 723 9.29 29.55 -18.18
C ARG A 723 10.76 29.39 -18.54
N GLN A 724 11.39 28.31 -18.07
CA GLN A 724 12.79 28.00 -18.38
C GLN A 724 13.00 27.80 -19.89
N ARG A 725 12.13 27.02 -20.54
CA ARG A 725 12.21 26.75 -21.98
C ARG A 725 12.00 27.99 -22.84
N LEU A 726 11.11 28.90 -22.43
CA LEU A 726 10.80 30.12 -23.18
C LEU A 726 11.78 31.27 -22.87
N GLY A 727 12.50 31.23 -21.75
CA GLY A 727 13.37 32.33 -21.29
C GLY A 727 12.61 33.60 -20.91
N ARG A 728 11.27 33.53 -20.78
CA ARG A 728 10.36 34.60 -20.40
C ARG A 728 9.16 34.03 -19.65
N ALA A 729 8.34 34.90 -19.04
CA ALA A 729 7.06 34.50 -18.46
C ALA A 729 6.15 33.87 -19.55
N PRO A 730 5.67 32.64 -19.36
CA PRO A 730 4.68 32.03 -20.24
C PRO A 730 3.33 32.75 -20.10
N ARG A 731 2.67 33.03 -21.22
CA ARG A 731 1.31 33.57 -21.25
C ARG A 731 0.31 32.42 -21.17
N VAL A 732 -0.39 32.30 -20.05
CA VAL A 732 -1.32 31.20 -19.78
C VAL A 732 -2.75 31.75 -19.78
N TYR A 733 -3.60 31.17 -20.63
CA TYR A 733 -5.03 31.46 -20.63
C TYR A 733 -5.77 30.42 -19.78
N MET A 734 -6.49 30.88 -18.76
CA MET A 734 -7.31 30.04 -17.88
C MET A 734 -8.79 30.20 -18.26
N ALA A 735 -9.42 29.14 -18.72
CA ALA A 735 -10.84 29.17 -19.08
C ALA A 735 -11.73 29.28 -17.83
N THR A 736 -12.55 30.32 -17.73
CA THR A 736 -13.49 30.52 -16.61
C THR A 736 -14.88 29.94 -16.89
N PRO A 737 -15.62 29.51 -15.85
CA PRO A 737 -15.18 29.41 -14.45
C PRO A 737 -14.14 28.28 -14.24
N CYS A 738 -13.22 28.48 -13.30
CA CYS A 738 -12.13 27.52 -13.02
C CYS A 738 -11.92 27.32 -11.51
N TYR A 739 -11.12 26.31 -11.15
CA TYR A 739 -10.72 26.08 -9.77
C TYR A 739 -9.82 27.23 -9.29
N GLY A 740 -10.23 27.94 -8.24
CA GLY A 740 -9.62 29.19 -7.78
C GLY A 740 -8.14 29.15 -7.42
N VAL A 741 -7.57 27.97 -7.16
CA VAL A 741 -6.12 27.79 -6.88
C VAL A 741 -5.30 27.61 -8.17
N LEU A 742 -5.92 27.27 -9.31
CA LEU A 742 -5.20 27.09 -10.58
C LEU A 742 -4.50 28.40 -11.04
N PRO A 743 -5.18 29.57 -11.09
CA PRO A 743 -4.51 30.83 -11.45
C PRO A 743 -3.30 31.17 -10.56
N PRO A 744 -3.43 31.22 -9.21
CA PRO A 744 -2.28 31.56 -8.36
C PRO A 744 -1.15 30.51 -8.45
N THR A 745 -1.44 29.26 -8.80
CA THR A 745 -0.40 28.25 -9.05
C THR A 745 0.49 28.61 -10.23
N PHE A 746 -0.08 28.96 -11.38
CA PHE A 746 0.72 29.40 -12.52
C PHE A 746 1.42 30.74 -12.26
N VAL A 747 0.80 31.67 -11.51
CA VAL A 747 1.44 32.91 -11.08
C VAL A 747 2.65 32.62 -10.17
N SER A 748 2.54 31.67 -9.24
CA SER A 748 3.64 31.27 -8.35
C SER A 748 4.83 30.68 -9.12
N ALA A 749 4.55 29.97 -10.23
CA ALA A 749 5.55 29.45 -11.16
C ALA A 749 6.19 30.54 -12.04
N GLY A 750 5.70 31.79 -11.98
CA GLY A 750 6.19 32.92 -12.75
C GLY A 750 5.56 33.06 -14.14
N CYS A 751 4.31 32.62 -14.31
CA CYS A 751 3.55 32.80 -15.55
C CYS A 751 2.66 34.06 -15.52
N ASP A 752 2.40 34.62 -16.69
CA ASP A 752 1.42 35.69 -16.90
C ASP A 752 0.06 35.06 -17.20
N VAL A 753 -0.86 35.12 -16.24
CA VAL A 753 -2.17 34.46 -16.33
C VAL A 753 -3.25 35.44 -16.76
N GLU A 754 -3.94 35.12 -17.85
CA GLU A 754 -5.18 35.76 -18.29
C GLU A 754 -6.36 34.81 -18.00
N MET A 755 -7.45 35.32 -17.44
CA MET A 755 -8.66 34.53 -17.15
C MET A 755 -9.83 35.05 -17.99
N GLY A 756 -10.61 34.15 -18.57
CA GLY A 756 -11.84 34.52 -19.28
C GLY A 756 -12.62 33.32 -19.83
N PRO A 757 -13.83 33.55 -20.35
CA PRO A 757 -14.66 32.47 -20.87
C PRO A 757 -14.06 31.88 -22.14
N LEU A 758 -14.14 30.56 -22.29
CA LEU A 758 -13.58 29.83 -23.43
C LEU A 758 -14.07 30.38 -24.78
N SER A 759 -15.36 30.70 -24.88
CA SER A 759 -15.95 31.32 -26.08
C SER A 759 -15.29 32.65 -26.46
N GLY A 760 -14.89 33.45 -25.47
CA GLY A 760 -14.18 34.70 -25.67
C GLY A 760 -12.78 34.51 -26.25
N LEU A 761 -12.07 33.44 -25.87
CA LEU A 761 -10.79 33.08 -26.49
C LEU A 761 -10.98 32.62 -27.94
N LEU A 762 -11.95 31.72 -28.17
CA LEU A 762 -12.22 31.17 -29.50
C LEU A 762 -12.65 32.26 -30.50
N ALA A 763 -13.35 33.29 -30.04
CA ALA A 763 -13.73 34.44 -30.86
C ALA A 763 -12.54 35.28 -31.36
N ARG A 764 -11.37 35.23 -30.69
CA ARG A 764 -10.14 35.94 -31.11
C ARG A 764 -9.46 35.28 -32.31
N ARG A 765 -9.91 34.09 -32.73
CA ARG A 765 -9.35 33.36 -33.88
C ARG A 765 -9.34 34.24 -35.12
N GLY A 766 -8.15 34.44 -35.70
CA GLY A 766 -7.96 35.25 -36.91
C GLY A 766 -7.94 36.77 -36.70
N GLN A 767 -8.07 37.28 -35.46
CA GLN A 767 -8.19 38.72 -35.18
C GLN A 767 -6.86 39.42 -34.79
N GLY A 768 -5.69 38.79 -34.99
CA GLY A 768 -4.38 39.42 -34.77
C GLY A 768 -4.01 39.75 -33.31
N GLY A 769 -4.72 39.21 -32.33
CA GLY A 769 -4.42 39.35 -30.90
C GLY A 769 -3.27 38.47 -30.43
N GLY A 770 -2.67 38.79 -29.28
CA GLY A 770 -1.56 38.03 -28.73
C GLY A 770 -1.96 36.63 -28.26
N VAL A 771 -1.47 35.61 -28.95
CA VAL A 771 -1.75 34.18 -28.71
C VAL A 771 -1.16 33.70 -27.37
N PRO A 772 -1.91 32.93 -26.55
CA PRO A 772 -1.37 32.33 -25.34
C PRO A 772 -0.36 31.22 -25.65
N ASP A 773 0.65 31.03 -24.80
CA ASP A 773 1.57 29.90 -24.90
C ASP A 773 0.89 28.60 -24.47
N ALA A 774 0.01 28.67 -23.46
CA ALA A 774 -0.77 27.54 -22.97
C ALA A 774 -2.22 27.95 -22.64
N ILE A 775 -3.17 27.04 -22.86
CA ILE A 775 -4.57 27.14 -22.45
C ILE A 775 -4.82 26.04 -21.42
N VAL A 776 -5.44 26.39 -20.30
CA VAL A 776 -5.75 25.45 -19.22
C VAL A 776 -7.26 25.27 -19.12
N VAL A 777 -7.69 24.02 -19.15
CA VAL A 777 -9.08 23.60 -18.94
C VAL A 777 -9.10 22.43 -17.95
N SER A 778 -10.19 22.30 -17.20
CA SER A 778 -10.47 21.13 -16.37
C SER A 778 -11.63 20.34 -16.98
N GLN A 779 -11.52 19.01 -17.04
CA GLN A 779 -12.48 18.11 -17.69
C GLN A 779 -12.75 16.85 -16.84
N PRO A 780 -13.97 16.67 -16.30
CA PRO A 780 -15.05 17.66 -16.19
C PRO A 780 -14.61 18.87 -15.37
N SER A 781 -15.17 20.04 -15.67
CA SER A 781 -14.73 21.30 -15.09
C SER A 781 -14.99 21.37 -13.59
N ASN A 782 -13.96 21.71 -12.83
CA ASN A 782 -14.10 22.28 -11.50
C ASN A 782 -14.08 23.81 -11.67
N PRO A 783 -15.20 24.52 -11.44
CA PRO A 783 -16.25 24.21 -10.47
C PRO A 783 -17.60 23.69 -11.00
N SER A 784 -17.85 23.73 -12.32
CA SER A 784 -19.21 23.55 -12.85
C SER A 784 -19.73 22.11 -12.80
N GLY A 785 -18.82 21.13 -12.76
CA GLY A 785 -19.13 19.70 -12.78
C GLY A 785 -19.68 19.24 -14.12
N VAL A 786 -19.21 19.81 -15.24
CA VAL A 786 -19.62 19.43 -16.60
C VAL A 786 -18.43 19.15 -17.51
N TYR A 787 -18.61 18.20 -18.42
CA TYR A 787 -17.72 18.00 -19.55
C TYR A 787 -17.99 19.06 -20.62
N LEU A 788 -16.95 19.47 -21.35
CA LEU A 788 -17.13 20.19 -22.61
C LEU A 788 -17.83 19.26 -23.59
N SER A 789 -18.77 19.80 -24.36
CA SER A 789 -19.41 19.07 -25.44
C SER A 789 -18.38 18.66 -26.51
N ARG A 790 -18.75 17.68 -27.34
CA ARG A 790 -17.88 17.24 -28.44
C ARG A 790 -17.54 18.41 -29.37
N GLU A 791 -18.51 19.26 -29.65
CA GLU A 791 -18.38 20.46 -30.50
C GLU A 791 -17.41 21.46 -29.88
N GLU A 792 -17.53 21.74 -28.58
CA GLU A 792 -16.62 22.63 -27.86
C GLU A 792 -15.19 22.08 -27.80
N LEU A 793 -15.02 20.78 -27.52
CA LEU A 793 -13.71 20.13 -27.53
C LEU A 793 -13.06 20.18 -28.92
N VAL A 794 -13.82 19.95 -29.99
CA VAL A 794 -13.32 20.06 -31.37
C VAL A 794 -12.94 21.50 -31.70
N ALA A 795 -13.74 22.48 -31.30
CA ALA A 795 -13.44 23.89 -31.53
C ALA A 795 -12.15 24.33 -30.79
N LEU A 796 -12.00 23.92 -29.52
CA LEU A 796 -10.79 24.16 -28.73
C LEU A 796 -9.57 23.47 -29.33
N ALA A 797 -9.68 22.18 -29.67
CA ALA A 797 -8.59 21.43 -30.29
C ALA A 797 -8.15 22.07 -31.61
N THR A 798 -9.10 22.50 -32.44
CA THR A 798 -8.81 23.20 -33.70
C THR A 798 -8.05 24.51 -33.45
N TYR A 799 -8.50 25.31 -32.48
CA TYR A 799 -7.81 26.54 -32.09
C TYR A 799 -6.37 26.25 -31.63
N VAL A 800 -6.17 25.26 -30.76
CA VAL A 800 -4.85 24.88 -30.22
C VAL A 800 -3.87 24.49 -31.34
N VAL A 801 -4.33 23.68 -32.29
CA VAL A 801 -3.50 23.23 -33.41
C VAL A 801 -3.14 24.40 -34.34
N GLU A 802 -4.10 25.25 -34.69
CA GLU A 802 -3.88 26.39 -35.58
C GLU A 802 -2.99 27.47 -34.96
N GLN A 803 -3.22 27.81 -33.69
CA GLN A 803 -2.48 28.85 -32.98
C GLN A 803 -1.14 28.35 -32.41
N ARG A 804 -0.88 27.04 -32.53
CA ARG A 804 0.34 26.39 -32.08
C ARG A 804 0.66 26.59 -30.59
N CYS A 805 -0.37 26.72 -29.75
CA CYS A 805 -0.23 26.75 -28.30
C CYS A 805 -0.31 25.34 -27.70
N LEU A 806 -0.10 25.24 -26.39
CA LEU A 806 -0.25 24.02 -25.59
C LEU A 806 -1.65 23.98 -24.96
N LEU A 807 -2.29 22.82 -24.95
CA LEU A 807 -3.49 22.56 -24.16
C LEU A 807 -3.11 21.78 -22.91
N VAL A 808 -3.37 22.34 -21.73
CA VAL A 808 -3.27 21.66 -20.45
C VAL A 808 -4.67 21.21 -20.06
N SER A 809 -4.93 19.91 -20.18
CA SER A 809 -6.21 19.28 -19.82
C SER A 809 -6.08 18.63 -18.44
N ASP A 810 -6.62 19.29 -17.42
CA ASP A 810 -6.75 18.73 -16.08
C ASP A 810 -7.93 17.75 -16.02
N GLU A 811 -7.62 16.46 -16.15
CA GLU A 811 -8.57 15.36 -16.14
C GLU A 811 -8.57 14.59 -14.80
N ILE A 812 -8.24 15.25 -13.69
CA ILE A 812 -8.25 14.62 -12.36
C ILE A 812 -9.60 14.04 -11.95
N PHE A 813 -10.70 14.45 -12.61
CA PHE A 813 -12.06 13.95 -12.43
C PHE A 813 -12.58 13.12 -13.62
N GLY A 814 -11.74 12.77 -14.59
CA GLY A 814 -12.16 12.27 -15.91
C GLY A 814 -13.09 11.04 -15.87
N LEU A 815 -12.84 10.10 -14.95
CA LEU A 815 -13.69 8.92 -14.74
C LEU A 815 -14.86 9.18 -13.78
N VAL A 816 -15.03 10.37 -13.22
CA VAL A 816 -16.21 10.71 -12.40
C VAL A 816 -17.32 11.20 -13.34
N ASN A 817 -17.83 10.32 -14.19
CA ASN A 817 -18.97 10.58 -15.06
C ASN A 817 -20.26 10.16 -14.37
N LEU A 818 -21.16 11.12 -14.13
CA LEU A 818 -22.40 10.91 -13.38
C LEU A 818 -23.59 10.65 -14.31
N THR A 819 -23.55 11.14 -15.55
CA THR A 819 -24.57 10.84 -16.57
C THR A 819 -24.50 9.38 -17.03
N SER A 820 -23.29 8.83 -17.14
CA SER A 820 -23.04 7.44 -17.55
C SER A 820 -22.22 6.71 -16.49
N PRO A 821 -22.87 6.13 -15.46
CA PRO A 821 -22.16 5.45 -14.37
C PRO A 821 -21.32 4.26 -14.82
N THR A 822 -21.62 3.67 -15.98
CA THR A 822 -20.87 2.54 -16.57
C THR A 822 -19.80 2.97 -17.58
N ALA A 823 -19.53 4.27 -17.75
CA ALA A 823 -18.53 4.75 -18.70
C ALA A 823 -17.12 4.24 -18.36
N GLU A 824 -16.45 3.65 -19.34
CA GLU A 824 -15.06 3.17 -19.19
C GLU A 824 -14.06 4.14 -19.85
N THR A 825 -14.56 5.05 -20.68
CA THR A 825 -13.77 6.07 -21.38
C THR A 825 -14.13 7.47 -20.94
N VAL A 826 -13.21 8.41 -21.16
CA VAL A 826 -13.34 9.83 -20.81
C VAL A 826 -13.39 10.70 -22.08
N PRO A 827 -14.28 11.71 -22.16
CA PRO A 827 -14.17 12.77 -23.17
C PRO A 827 -12.85 13.52 -22.99
N SER A 828 -11.89 13.25 -23.87
CA SER A 828 -10.53 13.80 -23.77
C SER A 828 -10.09 14.43 -25.10
N PRO A 829 -9.33 15.56 -25.09
CA PRO A 829 -8.80 16.15 -26.31
C PRO A 829 -7.93 15.21 -27.13
N VAL A 830 -7.20 14.28 -26.50
CA VAL A 830 -6.30 13.35 -27.23
C VAL A 830 -7.08 12.29 -28.00
N ALA A 831 -8.32 12.00 -27.60
CA ALA A 831 -9.22 11.12 -28.36
C ALA A 831 -9.72 11.78 -29.66
N LEU A 832 -9.40 13.05 -29.89
CA LEU A 832 -9.72 13.79 -31.12
C LEU A 832 -8.66 13.69 -32.20
N GLU A 833 -7.56 12.95 -32.01
CA GLU A 833 -6.45 12.90 -32.98
C GLU A 833 -6.91 12.57 -34.42
N GLY A 834 -7.91 11.70 -34.58
CA GLY A 834 -8.48 11.38 -35.90
C GLY A 834 -9.35 12.50 -36.51
N ALA A 835 -9.95 13.37 -35.69
CA ALA A 835 -10.81 14.46 -36.13
C ALA A 835 -10.06 15.80 -36.25
N VAL A 836 -9.05 16.02 -35.41
CA VAL A 836 -8.18 17.21 -35.38
C VAL A 836 -6.72 16.74 -35.27
N PRO A 837 -6.09 16.34 -36.39
CA PRO A 837 -4.71 15.83 -36.37
C PRO A 837 -3.72 16.81 -35.75
N GLY A 838 -2.83 16.29 -34.89
CA GLY A 838 -1.81 17.07 -34.19
C GLY A 838 -2.21 17.57 -32.80
N ILE A 839 -3.45 17.36 -32.36
CA ILE A 839 -3.89 17.76 -31.01
C ILE A 839 -3.14 17.00 -29.91
N GLY A 840 -2.87 15.70 -30.09
CA GLY A 840 -2.13 14.89 -29.14
C GLY A 840 -0.70 15.39 -28.90
N ALA A 841 -0.04 15.91 -29.94
CA ALA A 841 1.28 16.52 -29.85
C ALA A 841 1.29 17.84 -29.05
N ARG A 842 0.12 18.47 -28.88
CA ARG A 842 -0.06 19.76 -28.20
C ARG A 842 -0.83 19.66 -26.89
N THR A 843 -1.14 18.45 -26.44
CA THR A 843 -1.92 18.25 -25.21
C THR A 843 -1.04 17.70 -24.10
N VAL A 844 -1.08 18.34 -22.95
CA VAL A 844 -0.63 17.80 -21.66
C VAL A 844 -1.87 17.34 -20.90
N LEU A 845 -1.92 16.04 -20.60
CA LEU A 845 -2.95 15.47 -19.74
C LEU A 845 -2.45 15.41 -18.31
N LEU A 846 -3.33 15.71 -17.36
CA LEU A 846 -3.07 15.57 -15.94
C LEU A 846 -4.14 14.69 -15.30
N GLY A 847 -3.73 13.83 -14.39
CA GLY A 847 -4.65 13.01 -13.61
C GLY A 847 -3.97 12.35 -12.42
N GLY A 848 -4.66 11.43 -11.75
CA GLY A 848 -4.14 10.78 -10.55
C GLY A 848 -5.20 10.09 -9.72
N LEU A 849 -4.84 9.70 -8.50
CA LEU A 849 -5.73 8.88 -7.65
C LEU A 849 -6.72 9.68 -6.80
N SER A 850 -6.45 10.97 -6.67
CA SER A 850 -7.03 11.88 -5.70
C SER A 850 -8.56 11.95 -5.68
N LYS A 851 -9.23 11.86 -6.84
CA LYS A 851 -10.67 12.14 -6.98
C LYS A 851 -11.43 10.95 -7.55
N GLU A 852 -10.95 10.37 -8.66
CA GLU A 852 -11.55 9.20 -9.31
C GLU A 852 -11.55 7.93 -8.43
N PHE A 853 -10.60 7.83 -7.50
CA PHE A 853 -10.41 6.65 -6.65
C PHE A 853 -10.42 6.96 -5.14
N ALA A 854 -10.92 8.15 -4.76
CA ALA A 854 -11.03 8.60 -3.36
C ALA A 854 -9.73 8.47 -2.53
N ALA A 855 -8.56 8.54 -3.18
CA ALA A 855 -7.27 8.28 -2.55
C ALA A 855 -6.42 9.55 -2.41
N GLY A 856 -7.06 10.64 -1.97
CA GLY A 856 -6.45 11.96 -1.83
C GLY A 856 -5.18 11.97 -0.99
N GLY A 857 -5.22 11.31 0.17
CA GLY A 857 -4.09 11.24 1.11
C GLY A 857 -2.89 10.43 0.64
N LEU A 858 -3.00 9.64 -0.43
CA LEU A 858 -1.86 8.91 -1.01
C LEU A 858 -0.92 9.82 -1.80
N ARG A 859 -1.43 10.94 -2.32
CA ARG A 859 -0.66 11.91 -3.12
C ARG A 859 -0.06 11.26 -4.37
N VAL A 860 -0.87 10.79 -5.30
CA VAL A 860 -0.39 10.26 -6.60
C VAL A 860 -0.98 11.08 -7.73
N GLY A 861 -0.11 11.64 -8.56
CA GLY A 861 -0.47 12.32 -9.81
C GLY A 861 0.46 11.93 -10.96
N TRP A 862 -0.04 12.07 -12.17
CA TRP A 862 0.70 11.87 -13.41
C TRP A 862 0.41 13.00 -14.40
N LEU A 863 1.41 13.28 -15.23
CA LEU A 863 1.37 14.17 -16.38
C LEU A 863 1.77 13.35 -17.59
N ALA A 864 0.98 13.41 -18.66
CA ALA A 864 1.25 12.75 -19.93
C ALA A 864 1.37 13.77 -21.06
N ALA A 865 2.50 13.78 -21.77
CA ALA A 865 2.75 14.70 -22.86
C ALA A 865 3.57 14.02 -23.97
N LYS A 866 3.14 14.16 -25.22
CA LYS A 866 3.87 13.66 -26.39
C LYS A 866 5.20 14.37 -26.62
N ASP A 867 5.34 15.59 -26.12
CA ASP A 867 6.62 16.28 -26.06
C ASP A 867 7.48 15.71 -24.92
N ARG A 868 8.36 14.76 -25.27
CA ARG A 868 9.31 14.13 -24.33
C ARG A 868 10.26 15.12 -23.68
N ALA A 869 10.63 16.20 -24.39
CA ALA A 869 11.50 17.22 -23.84
C ALA A 869 10.78 18.05 -22.77
N LEU A 870 9.48 18.32 -22.97
CA LEU A 870 8.65 18.94 -21.93
C LEU A 870 8.46 18.02 -20.73
N ALA A 871 8.15 16.74 -20.94
CA ALA A 871 8.01 15.77 -19.85
C ALA A 871 9.32 15.63 -19.05
N ALA A 872 10.48 15.59 -19.74
CA ALA A 872 11.79 15.60 -19.10
C ALA A 872 12.04 16.88 -18.30
N ALA A 873 11.78 18.06 -18.88
CA ALA A 873 11.95 19.33 -18.19
C ALA A 873 11.08 19.43 -16.92
N VAL A 874 9.85 18.89 -16.94
CA VAL A 874 9.01 18.79 -15.74
C VAL A 874 9.69 17.91 -14.69
N ARG A 875 10.17 16.72 -15.05
CA ARG A 875 10.89 15.83 -14.09
C ARG A 875 12.15 16.49 -13.53
N ASP A 876 12.95 17.10 -14.39
CA ASP A 876 14.25 17.71 -14.03
C ASP A 876 14.07 18.94 -13.12
N SER A 877 12.95 19.63 -13.25
CA SER A 877 12.58 20.75 -12.38
C SER A 877 12.25 20.35 -10.94
N GLY A 878 12.13 19.05 -10.64
CA GLY A 878 11.98 18.48 -9.30
C GLY A 878 10.59 18.61 -8.69
N PRO A 879 9.54 17.94 -9.23
CA PRO A 879 8.18 17.98 -8.71
C PRO A 879 7.96 17.15 -7.42
N GLY A 880 9.05 16.72 -6.77
CA GLY A 880 9.05 15.87 -5.57
C GLY A 880 9.12 14.38 -5.86
N VAL A 881 9.54 13.59 -4.87
CA VAL A 881 9.68 12.14 -4.96
C VAL A 881 8.40 11.44 -4.52
N LEU A 882 7.84 10.60 -5.38
CA LEU A 882 6.72 9.74 -5.01
C LEU A 882 7.23 8.51 -4.24
N HIS A 883 6.76 8.33 -3.01
CA HIS A 883 7.15 7.19 -2.17
C HIS A 883 6.88 5.85 -2.88
N LEU A 884 7.82 4.91 -2.79
CA LEU A 884 7.85 3.60 -3.41
C LEU A 884 6.63 2.76 -3.04
N MET A 885 6.24 2.75 -1.75
CA MET A 885 5.04 2.05 -1.29
C MET A 885 3.79 2.59 -2.01
N THR A 886 3.65 3.91 -2.06
CA THR A 886 2.55 4.58 -2.75
C THR A 886 2.57 4.32 -4.27
N ALA A 887 3.74 4.40 -4.88
CA ALA A 887 3.91 4.20 -6.32
C ALA A 887 3.57 2.77 -6.74
N ARG A 888 4.00 1.76 -5.97
CA ARG A 888 3.67 0.34 -6.18
C ARG A 888 2.17 0.08 -5.98
N ALA A 889 1.54 0.67 -4.97
CA ALA A 889 0.10 0.56 -4.76
C ALA A 889 -0.71 1.17 -5.93
N ALA A 890 -0.27 2.33 -6.44
CA ALA A 890 -0.86 2.95 -7.62
C ALA A 890 -0.66 2.10 -8.88
N ALA A 891 0.53 1.52 -9.06
CA ALA A 891 0.83 0.62 -10.17
C ALA A 891 -0.07 -0.62 -10.12
N TYR A 892 -0.24 -1.20 -8.93
CA TYR A 892 -1.12 -2.36 -8.71
C TYR A 892 -2.57 -2.06 -9.13
N LEU A 893 -3.10 -0.89 -8.77
CA LEU A 893 -4.43 -0.42 -9.19
C LEU A 893 -4.52 -0.23 -10.71
N TYR A 894 -3.61 0.55 -11.31
CA TYR A 894 -3.66 0.87 -12.75
C TYR A 894 -3.38 -0.35 -13.63
N ALA A 895 -2.62 -1.32 -13.15
CA ALA A 895 -2.38 -2.59 -13.84
C ALA A 895 -3.67 -3.38 -14.07
N ALA A 896 -4.79 -3.05 -13.41
CA ALA A 896 -6.11 -3.57 -13.74
C ALA A 896 -6.52 -3.34 -15.22
N TYR A 897 -5.88 -2.40 -15.93
CA TYR A 897 -6.08 -2.14 -17.36
C TYR A 897 -5.00 -2.76 -18.26
N ALA A 898 -4.00 -3.42 -17.68
CA ALA A 898 -2.92 -4.03 -18.44
C ALA A 898 -3.41 -5.24 -19.23
N ARG A 899 -2.96 -5.34 -20.48
CA ARG A 899 -3.27 -6.44 -21.39
C ARG A 899 -2.02 -7.14 -21.88
N SER A 900 -2.15 -8.43 -22.16
CA SER A 900 -1.14 -9.22 -22.87
C SER A 900 -1.03 -8.80 -24.36
N PRO A 901 0.01 -9.21 -25.08
CA PRO A 901 0.16 -8.90 -26.51
C PRO A 901 -1.01 -9.36 -27.39
N ASP A 902 -1.72 -10.41 -27.01
CA ASP A 902 -2.94 -10.94 -27.65
C ASP A 902 -4.23 -10.22 -27.20
N GLY A 903 -4.13 -9.21 -26.34
CA GLY A 903 -5.23 -8.32 -25.95
C GLY A 903 -6.06 -8.79 -24.75
N GLN A 904 -5.69 -9.89 -24.09
CA GLN A 904 -6.38 -10.37 -22.88
C GLN A 904 -5.97 -9.55 -21.66
N LEU A 905 -6.92 -9.29 -20.75
CA LEU A 905 -6.60 -8.63 -19.48
C LEU A 905 -5.66 -9.51 -18.66
N LEU A 906 -4.56 -8.94 -18.16
CA LEU A 906 -3.62 -9.65 -17.29
C LEU A 906 -4.21 -9.91 -15.90
N TYR A 907 -5.10 -9.02 -15.44
CA TYR A 907 -5.70 -9.08 -14.10
C TYR A 907 -7.23 -8.93 -14.14
N PRO A 908 -7.96 -9.92 -14.71
CA PRO A 908 -9.40 -9.80 -14.95
C PRO A 908 -10.23 -9.63 -13.66
N ALA A 909 -9.86 -10.32 -12.57
CA ALA A 909 -10.53 -10.17 -11.27
C ALA A 909 -10.35 -8.75 -10.70
N ARG A 910 -9.13 -8.21 -10.79
CA ARG A 910 -8.79 -6.85 -10.37
C ARG A 910 -9.54 -5.80 -11.20
N HIS A 911 -9.58 -5.98 -12.52
CA HIS A 911 -10.35 -5.14 -13.43
C HIS A 911 -11.85 -5.13 -13.09
N LYS A 912 -12.43 -6.32 -12.86
CA LYS A 912 -13.84 -6.46 -12.46
C LYS A 912 -14.14 -5.75 -11.15
N ALA A 913 -13.28 -5.90 -10.13
CA ALA A 913 -13.42 -5.23 -8.84
C ALA A 913 -13.36 -3.70 -8.98
N LEU A 914 -12.41 -3.18 -9.76
CA LEU A 914 -12.27 -1.74 -10.02
C LEU A 914 -13.49 -1.17 -10.76
N ARG A 915 -13.98 -1.88 -11.77
CA ARG A 915 -15.18 -1.49 -12.52
C ARG A 915 -16.40 -1.45 -11.61
N ALA A 916 -16.59 -2.46 -10.76
CA ALA A 916 -17.69 -2.50 -9.80
C ALA A 916 -17.63 -1.31 -8.82
N PHE A 917 -16.43 -0.98 -8.34
CA PHE A 917 -16.20 0.20 -7.51
C PHE A 917 -16.60 1.50 -8.22
N LEU A 918 -16.09 1.74 -9.44
CA LEU A 918 -16.36 2.98 -10.19
C LEU A 918 -17.86 3.16 -10.47
N VAL A 919 -18.56 2.08 -10.88
CA VAL A 919 -20.01 2.10 -11.11
C VAL A 919 -20.77 2.46 -9.84
N LYS A 920 -20.43 1.84 -8.71
CA LYS A 920 -21.07 2.12 -7.41
C LYS A 920 -20.83 3.57 -6.99
N MET A 921 -19.57 4.02 -7.00
CA MET A 921 -19.18 5.38 -6.63
C MET A 921 -19.92 6.43 -7.46
N ARG A 922 -19.97 6.27 -8.79
CA ARG A 922 -20.65 7.24 -9.68
C ARG A 922 -22.15 7.31 -9.44
N ARG A 923 -22.82 6.18 -9.19
CA ARG A 923 -24.25 6.18 -8.83
C ARG A 923 -24.50 6.92 -7.52
N GLU A 924 -23.71 6.61 -6.48
CA GLU A 924 -23.83 7.29 -5.19
C GLU A 924 -23.56 8.80 -5.30
N LEU A 925 -22.56 9.20 -6.10
CA LEU A 925 -22.26 10.61 -6.36
C LEU A 925 -23.37 11.30 -7.17
N ALA A 926 -23.97 10.62 -8.16
CA ALA A 926 -25.10 11.14 -8.92
C ALA A 926 -26.32 11.39 -8.01
N ASP A 927 -26.64 10.44 -7.13
CA ASP A 927 -27.73 10.59 -6.15
C ASP A 927 -27.46 11.76 -5.18
N LYS A 928 -26.23 11.87 -4.68
CA LYS A 928 -25.81 12.97 -3.80
C LYS A 928 -25.86 14.33 -4.52
N ARG A 929 -25.50 14.37 -5.80
CA ARG A 929 -25.61 15.58 -6.63
C ARG A 929 -27.06 16.05 -6.69
N GLU A 930 -28.01 15.17 -7.02
CA GLU A 930 -29.44 15.53 -7.09
C GLU A 930 -29.98 16.01 -5.73
N LEU A 931 -29.56 15.39 -4.62
CA LEU A 931 -29.95 15.81 -3.28
C LEU A 931 -29.53 17.25 -2.96
N LEU A 932 -28.28 17.61 -3.27
CA LEU A 932 -27.76 18.96 -3.00
C LEU A 932 -28.32 19.99 -3.99
N ALA A 933 -28.44 19.60 -5.25
CA ALA A 933 -29.01 20.42 -6.32
C ALA A 933 -30.43 20.91 -5.96
N ALA A 934 -31.25 20.05 -5.36
CA ALA A 934 -32.60 20.40 -4.91
C ALA A 934 -32.66 21.45 -3.79
N ALA A 935 -31.55 21.73 -3.08
CA ALA A 935 -31.50 22.74 -2.02
C ALA A 935 -30.96 24.11 -2.48
N LEU A 936 -30.39 24.20 -3.68
CA LEU A 936 -29.78 25.42 -4.20
C LEU A 936 -30.68 26.11 -5.24
N PRO A 937 -30.62 27.45 -5.37
CA PRO A 937 -31.40 28.17 -6.36
C PRO A 937 -30.87 27.83 -7.76
N GLY A 938 -31.79 27.64 -8.73
CA GLY A 938 -31.41 27.27 -10.09
C GLY A 938 -31.07 25.79 -10.28
N ASP A 939 -31.73 24.91 -9.51
CA ASP A 939 -31.76 23.43 -9.56
C ASP A 939 -30.43 22.68 -9.74
N GLY A 940 -29.28 23.35 -9.64
CA GLY A 940 -27.95 22.76 -9.77
C GLY A 940 -27.57 22.30 -11.18
N ARG A 941 -28.46 22.47 -12.17
CA ARG A 941 -28.20 22.05 -13.55
C ARG A 941 -27.48 23.16 -14.32
N SER A 942 -26.49 22.78 -15.11
CA SER A 942 -25.96 23.64 -16.15
C SER A 942 -26.93 23.66 -17.32
N ASP A 943 -26.95 24.75 -18.07
CA ASP A 943 -27.81 24.90 -19.25
C ASP A 943 -27.46 23.89 -20.38
N THR A 944 -26.32 23.20 -20.30
CA THR A 944 -25.84 22.20 -21.27
C THR A 944 -24.85 21.18 -20.64
N GLY A 945 -24.79 19.95 -21.18
CA GLY A 945 -23.67 19.00 -21.02
C GLY A 945 -23.89 17.76 -20.14
N ASP A 946 -22.96 16.79 -20.27
CA ASP A 946 -22.84 15.62 -19.39
C ASP A 946 -22.29 16.03 -18.01
N ALA A 947 -22.86 15.49 -16.94
CA ALA A 947 -22.46 15.80 -15.56
C ALA A 947 -21.29 14.94 -15.09
N GLY A 948 -20.37 15.56 -14.35
CA GLY A 948 -19.21 14.90 -13.77
C GLY A 948 -18.62 15.59 -12.55
N GLY A 949 -17.51 15.06 -12.06
CA GLY A 949 -16.78 15.60 -10.92
C GLY A 949 -17.54 15.47 -9.61
N LEU A 950 -17.19 16.33 -8.64
CA LEU A 950 -17.70 16.28 -7.27
C LEU A 950 -18.48 17.53 -6.87
N PHE A 951 -18.71 18.43 -7.83
CA PHE A 951 -19.18 19.79 -7.58
C PHE A 951 -20.36 20.14 -8.46
N LEU A 952 -21.13 21.09 -7.97
CA LEU A 952 -22.11 21.82 -8.74
C LEU A 952 -21.93 23.32 -8.50
N SER A 953 -22.14 24.11 -9.55
CA SER A 953 -21.95 25.56 -9.49
C SER A 953 -23.16 26.30 -10.03
N PRO A 954 -24.25 26.37 -9.26
CA PRO A 954 -25.49 26.98 -9.72
C PRO A 954 -25.38 28.51 -9.69
N ARG A 955 -26.19 29.18 -10.51
CA ARG A 955 -26.39 30.63 -10.41
C ARG A 955 -27.23 30.93 -9.17
N VAL A 956 -26.78 31.87 -8.35
CA VAL A 956 -27.45 32.29 -7.11
C VAL A 956 -28.19 33.63 -7.26
N THR A 957 -28.52 34.02 -8.49
CA THR A 957 -29.23 35.29 -8.80
C THR A 957 -30.58 35.42 -8.09
N ALA A 958 -31.24 34.31 -7.74
CA ALA A 958 -32.46 34.32 -6.94
C ALA A 958 -32.24 34.72 -5.46
N TRP A 959 -31.02 34.56 -4.94
CA TRP A 959 -30.60 34.96 -3.60
C TRP A 959 -29.96 36.36 -3.60
N LEU A 960 -29.13 36.67 -4.61
CA LEU A 960 -28.43 37.95 -4.69
C LEU A 960 -29.42 39.13 -4.69
N GLY A 961 -29.11 40.16 -3.90
CA GLY A 961 -29.92 41.35 -3.75
C GLY A 961 -31.11 41.21 -2.79
N ARG A 962 -31.46 40.00 -2.34
CA ARG A 962 -32.46 39.77 -1.27
C ARG A 962 -31.88 40.13 0.10
N GLU A 963 -32.76 40.31 1.07
CA GLU A 963 -32.41 40.66 2.45
C GLU A 963 -32.77 39.52 3.41
N VAL A 964 -31.90 39.26 4.38
CA VAL A 964 -32.14 38.35 5.51
C VAL A 964 -31.62 39.00 6.78
N ASP A 965 -32.47 39.11 7.80
CA ASP A 965 -32.15 39.75 9.09
C ASP A 965 -31.47 41.13 8.96
N GLY A 966 -31.95 41.98 8.04
CA GLY A 966 -31.39 43.32 7.82
C GLY A 966 -30.11 43.34 6.95
N VAL A 967 -29.63 42.20 6.47
CA VAL A 967 -28.42 42.09 5.65
C VAL A 967 -28.78 41.78 4.20
N ARG A 968 -28.43 42.67 3.28
CA ARG A 968 -28.56 42.45 1.84
C ARG A 968 -27.47 41.52 1.33
N LEU A 969 -27.85 40.47 0.60
CA LEU A 969 -26.94 39.50 0.02
C LEU A 969 -26.21 40.06 -1.21
N THR A 970 -24.88 40.03 -1.18
CA THR A 970 -23.98 40.39 -2.28
C THR A 970 -23.06 39.21 -2.61
N PRO A 971 -22.43 39.17 -3.80
CA PRO A 971 -21.46 38.12 -4.12
C PRO A 971 -20.35 37.96 -3.06
N GLU A 972 -19.93 39.06 -2.44
CA GLU A 972 -18.83 39.11 -1.49
C GLU A 972 -19.22 38.59 -0.09
N ASN A 973 -20.43 38.91 0.37
CA ASN A 973 -20.87 38.52 1.72
C ASN A 973 -21.63 37.18 1.76
N LEU A 974 -22.09 36.67 0.61
CA LEU A 974 -22.98 35.52 0.54
C LEU A 974 -22.42 34.28 1.28
N PRO A 975 -21.16 33.84 1.08
CA PRO A 975 -20.65 32.67 1.79
C PRO A 975 -20.69 32.81 3.32
N ARG A 976 -20.34 33.99 3.83
CA ARG A 976 -20.37 34.29 5.27
C ARG A 976 -21.80 34.28 5.80
N VAL A 977 -22.72 34.97 5.13
CA VAL A 977 -24.12 35.05 5.57
C VAL A 977 -24.79 33.68 5.53
N VAL A 978 -24.51 32.85 4.51
CA VAL A 978 -24.97 31.47 4.47
C VAL A 978 -24.45 30.69 5.66
N TYR A 979 -23.14 30.72 5.93
CA TYR A 979 -22.56 30.02 7.09
C TYR A 979 -23.19 30.46 8.42
N GLU A 980 -23.31 31.78 8.67
CA GLU A 980 -23.90 32.31 9.90
C GLU A 980 -25.34 31.86 10.16
N HIS A 981 -26.10 31.53 9.11
CA HIS A 981 -27.49 31.10 9.20
C HIS A 981 -27.70 29.59 9.12
N THR A 982 -26.72 28.86 8.60
CA THR A 982 -26.90 27.45 8.22
C THR A 982 -25.82 26.52 8.76
N HIS A 983 -24.69 27.05 9.23
CA HIS A 983 -23.47 26.29 9.51
C HIS A 983 -22.89 25.56 8.27
N VAL A 984 -23.40 25.85 7.07
CA VAL A 984 -22.94 25.29 5.80
C VAL A 984 -21.97 26.27 5.13
N VAL A 985 -20.81 25.76 4.71
CA VAL A 985 -19.79 26.55 4.01
C VAL A 985 -19.83 26.27 2.52
N LEU A 986 -19.90 27.34 1.72
CA LEU A 986 -19.86 27.33 0.26
C LEU A 986 -18.69 28.19 -0.24
N ASN A 987 -18.16 27.89 -1.43
CA ASN A 987 -17.24 28.83 -2.09
C ASN A 987 -18.04 29.88 -2.86
N GLY A 988 -17.73 31.15 -2.63
CA GLY A 988 -18.34 32.27 -3.35
C GLY A 988 -17.89 32.37 -4.81
N GLY A 989 -18.65 33.12 -5.61
CA GLY A 989 -18.41 33.24 -7.05
C GLY A 989 -17.06 33.84 -7.44
N ALA A 990 -16.57 34.81 -6.66
CA ALA A 990 -15.25 35.40 -6.84
C ALA A 990 -14.11 34.37 -6.75
N TRP A 991 -14.29 33.31 -5.95
CA TRP A 991 -13.34 32.20 -5.83
C TRP A 991 -13.21 31.41 -7.15
N CYS A 992 -14.30 31.32 -7.92
CA CYS A 992 -14.36 30.58 -9.19
C CYS A 992 -14.13 31.44 -10.45
N GLY A 993 -14.07 32.77 -10.28
CA GLY A 993 -14.06 33.73 -11.40
C GLY A 993 -15.42 34.01 -12.04
N ASP A 994 -16.53 33.73 -11.36
CA ASP A 994 -17.91 34.05 -11.79
C ASP A 994 -18.75 34.47 -10.57
N THR A 995 -18.96 35.78 -10.37
CA THR A 995 -19.57 36.38 -9.17
C THR A 995 -21.04 36.02 -8.97
N GLU A 996 -21.73 35.52 -9.99
CA GLU A 996 -23.15 35.15 -9.89
C GLU A 996 -23.36 33.69 -9.47
N ARG A 997 -22.29 32.94 -9.22
CA ARG A 997 -22.34 31.53 -8.86
C ARG A 997 -21.79 31.26 -7.47
N VAL A 998 -22.08 30.08 -6.96
CA VAL A 998 -21.34 29.46 -5.85
C VAL A 998 -20.76 28.14 -6.32
N ARG A 999 -19.80 27.56 -5.60
CA ARG A 999 -19.38 26.16 -5.79
C ARG A 999 -19.70 25.39 -4.52
N ALA A 1000 -20.40 24.27 -4.69
CA ALA A 1000 -20.76 23.35 -3.62
C ALA A 1000 -20.30 21.92 -3.96
N VAL A 1001 -19.75 21.22 -2.99
CA VAL A 1001 -19.25 19.86 -3.08
C VAL A 1001 -20.29 18.91 -2.51
N PHE A 1002 -20.57 17.79 -3.18
CA PHE A 1002 -21.56 16.80 -2.71
C PHE A 1002 -20.93 15.45 -2.32
N SER A 1003 -19.61 15.29 -2.45
CA SER A 1003 -18.88 14.06 -2.19
C SER A 1003 -18.54 13.79 -0.72
N ILE A 1004 -19.30 14.40 0.20
CA ILE A 1004 -19.19 14.22 1.65
C ILE A 1004 -20.08 13.06 2.15
N PRO A 1005 -20.00 12.64 3.42
CA PRO A 1005 -20.90 11.65 4.01
C PRO A 1005 -22.37 12.02 3.81
N ARG A 1006 -23.19 11.03 3.45
CA ARG A 1006 -24.60 11.26 3.07
C ARG A 1006 -25.41 11.94 4.17
N GLU A 1007 -25.15 11.59 5.43
CA GLU A 1007 -25.82 12.20 6.58
C GLU A 1007 -25.52 13.71 6.68
N ALA A 1008 -24.24 14.09 6.60
CA ALA A 1008 -23.85 15.50 6.61
C ALA A 1008 -24.44 16.26 5.41
N LEU A 1009 -24.51 15.63 4.24
CA LEU A 1009 -25.15 16.22 3.05
C LEU A 1009 -26.65 16.45 3.24
N LEU A 1010 -27.37 15.52 3.87
CA LEU A 1010 -28.80 15.66 4.17
C LEU A 1010 -29.05 16.80 5.17
N ARG A 1011 -28.18 16.97 6.18
CA ARG A 1011 -28.25 18.11 7.10
C ARG A 1011 -28.03 19.44 6.36
N ALA A 1012 -26.97 19.53 5.55
CA ALA A 1012 -26.71 20.74 4.76
C ALA A 1012 -27.87 21.07 3.81
N ARG A 1013 -28.43 20.06 3.14
CA ARG A 1013 -29.62 20.21 2.29
C ARG A 1013 -30.78 20.83 3.06
N GLU A 1014 -31.09 20.32 4.26
CA GLU A 1014 -32.18 20.84 5.08
C GLU A 1014 -31.93 22.29 5.54
N GLN A 1015 -30.70 22.58 6.01
CA GLN A 1015 -30.32 23.93 6.45
C GLN A 1015 -30.41 24.94 5.30
N LEU A 1016 -29.92 24.58 4.11
CA LEU A 1016 -30.00 25.42 2.91
C LEU A 1016 -31.45 25.65 2.43
N LEU A 1017 -32.31 24.62 2.49
CA LEU A 1017 -33.74 24.77 2.16
C LEU A 1017 -34.45 25.74 3.12
N ARG A 1018 -34.18 25.65 4.43
CA ARG A 1018 -34.71 26.57 5.44
C ARG A 1018 -34.25 28.00 5.18
N PHE A 1019 -32.97 28.20 4.86
CA PHE A 1019 -32.43 29.50 4.48
C PHE A 1019 -33.13 30.07 3.24
N GLY A 1020 -33.34 29.25 2.21
CA GLY A 1020 -34.09 29.63 1.02
C GLY A 1020 -35.55 30.02 1.29
N VAL A 1021 -36.23 29.38 2.26
CA VAL A 1021 -37.57 29.79 2.72
C VAL A 1021 -37.53 31.14 3.43
N LYS A 1022 -36.54 31.35 4.32
CA LYS A 1022 -36.36 32.61 5.06
C LYS A 1022 -36.17 33.81 4.11
N LEU A 1023 -35.40 33.63 3.03
CA LEU A 1023 -35.20 34.65 1.99
C LEU A 1023 -36.49 34.99 1.21
N ARG A 1024 -37.44 34.06 1.10
CA ARG A 1024 -38.75 34.31 0.46
C ARG A 1024 -39.73 35.00 1.39
N GLY A 1025 -39.65 34.76 2.70
CA GLY A 1025 -40.53 35.37 3.70
C GLY A 1025 -40.18 36.82 4.05
N GLY A 1026 -38.98 37.31 3.69
CA GLY A 1026 -38.52 38.67 3.96
C GLY A 1026 -38.98 39.74 2.96
N SER A 1027 -39.71 39.38 1.90
CA SER A 1027 -40.26 40.36 0.94
C SER A 1027 -41.67 40.82 1.33
N GLY A 1028 -41.75 41.81 2.22
CA GLY A 1028 -42.85 42.79 2.29
C GLY A 1028 -44.07 42.46 3.15
N GLU A 1029 -43.98 42.76 4.46
CA GLU A 1029 -44.96 43.63 5.13
C GLU A 1029 -44.15 44.73 5.86
N ALA A 1030 -43.95 45.86 5.18
CA ALA A 1030 -43.54 47.14 5.76
C ALA A 1030 -44.16 48.26 4.93
#